data_AF-A0A151I4Q8-F1
#
_entry.id   AF-A0A151I4Q8-F1
#
_cell.length_a   1.000
_cell.length_b   1.000
_cell.length_c   1.000
_cell.angle_alpha   90.00
_cell.angle_beta   90.00
_cell.angle_gamma   90.00
#
_symmetry.space_group_name_H-M   'P 1'
#
loop_
_entity.id
_entity.type
_entity.pdbx_description
1 polymer ?
#
loop_
_entity_poly.entity_id
_entity_poly.type
_entity_poly.pdbx_seq_one_letter_code
_entity_poly.pdbx_strand_id
1 'polypeptide(L)'
;MSDSPAELVSVMFGILRCVSENKPERQQWGNDREFLLSCIAMSVGLGNIWRFPFTAYENGGGAFLIPYIIILIVVGKPFYLLEMILGQFSSQSSLKIWDLAPAFRGIGIAQCITLLALTSYYCSLMALTLFYLIASFQTELPWGRCWEEWGEFCVDSLRSNYSSRIENINRSDLRILDILVNQIRQTSCSTSRCRVGNIWLNEFYLSRYFVFLLLREKDSINDGIGVPDWRLSLTLFVSWLMIFLVVIRGVRSSGKAVYFLAIFPYVVLIVLLIRAVTLNGSVTGIFYFITPTWEKLLTPMIWYHAVAQCFFSLTVCFGAVVMFASHNKFHHDLYRDAMIVTTLDTFTSLLAGCTIFAILGNLSRELEIEDISTVVRGGTGLAFISYPETIAKFTIAPQFFSVMFFAMLFVLGIGSEVGLASAIISIVHDQFPKIRYWHIAAGTCLCEFLIGLIYVTPGGQFMITFVDYYVTSFIAFLPAAFEMIAVAWSYGLGNFLNDVEFMLKKRLSLFWRICWSILTPGIVLIIFFYTFANLELLKYNKKFYPYSIYVVGWILFSIAVLQIPLWIIIAIFKKRSLPFRKMISQAFQPSKSWGPSNAEDQLGLDNVVFQIDESHVGNSETRCYFENSTAVLNEQVIDSSKEHATWNNSVEFLMSCIAVSVGFGNIWRFPFTAYENGGGAFLIPYVVLLFLVGKPFYFLEMIIGQFSGSSSVKVWNMSPSFVGVGWAQFCSTVALATYYSSLMALTLYYLIASFSAELPWATCLKEWGDACVDSSTKRNHNANNATEGNIDILNNFLNGSNKFQSSAELYFSRVVLHEKENIYDGIGWPDWKLTLCLLGSWATVYMVLFQGVKSSGKFSYFLAIFPYIVLLALLVRTVTLDGSMDGILYFITPKWSKLLEPTVWYAAVTQCFFSLSVCFGSIITYSSHNSFKHNIYRDVIIITSLDTITSMVAGCTIFGILGNLAYELGVQDISKVVKGGASLAFVSYPDAIAKFNFLPQVILIFILLYIVFFFMMFVLGVGSAVGMTTGIITVINEQFPNLKTWQIVVPTCLLGFSIGTVYVTPGGQFILTLVDYYGTSFVVFILASFEMTGVIWFYGLENFLEDLEFMLDRKPSVYWRICWFIVTPFILITIFIYTIATLTPLTYGGTLLPGYAHAIGWTIFGIGIVQIPLWMLIAMLKNRKLPFIQMLKRAFAPVNEWGPREVQQRKDWRIFKEERARDREKRIQPIWKQILYVLLNMKPI
;
A
#
# COMPACT_ATOMS: atom_id res chain seq x y z
N MET A 1 16.42 61.04 -51.46
CA MET A 1 17.70 61.40 -52.09
C MET A 1 18.62 60.20 -51.99
N SER A 2 19.16 59.80 -53.14
CA SER A 2 20.37 59.00 -53.40
C SER A 2 20.53 57.58 -52.86
N ASP A 3 20.58 56.67 -53.82
CA ASP A 3 20.96 55.26 -53.84
C ASP A 3 22.37 54.93 -53.33
N SER A 4 22.50 53.73 -52.72
CA SER A 4 23.42 52.57 -52.95
C SER A 4 24.91 52.79 -53.36
N PRO A 5 25.77 51.74 -53.51
CA PRO A 5 25.79 50.34 -53.01
C PRO A 5 27.20 49.88 -52.53
N ALA A 6 27.27 48.76 -51.79
CA ALA A 6 28.30 47.71 -51.94
C ALA A 6 28.07 46.58 -50.91
N GLU A 7 27.55 45.43 -51.36
CA GLU A 7 28.12 44.11 -51.05
C GLU A 7 27.37 43.01 -51.82
N LEU A 8 28.14 42.32 -52.65
CA LEU A 8 27.76 41.18 -53.50
C LEU A 8 28.76 40.05 -53.15
N VAL A 9 28.28 38.80 -53.24
CA VAL A 9 28.99 37.51 -53.13
C VAL A 9 28.86 36.78 -51.77
N SER A 10 27.79 35.99 -51.62
CA SER A 10 27.84 34.54 -51.32
C SER A 10 26.42 33.96 -51.24
N VAL A 11 26.00 33.28 -52.31
CA VAL A 11 24.79 32.44 -52.38
C VAL A 11 25.24 30.98 -52.37
N MET A 12 24.77 30.18 -51.39
CA MET A 12 24.46 28.73 -51.45
C MET A 12 24.48 28.13 -50.03
N PHE A 13 23.43 27.36 -49.68
CA PHE A 13 23.12 26.77 -48.36
C PHE A 13 22.64 27.71 -47.26
N GLY A 14 21.35 28.06 -47.31
CA GLY A 14 20.62 28.63 -46.18
C GLY A 14 20.29 27.56 -45.12
N ILE A 15 21.28 27.18 -44.31
CA ILE A 15 21.04 26.67 -42.96
C ILE A 15 20.80 27.91 -42.09
N LEU A 16 19.55 28.17 -41.73
CA LEU A 16 19.20 29.18 -40.73
C LEU A 16 19.65 28.65 -39.35
N ARG A 17 20.90 28.92 -38.96
CA ARG A 17 21.38 28.70 -37.59
C ARG A 17 20.83 29.84 -36.72
N CYS A 18 19.72 29.57 -36.03
CA CYS A 18 19.28 30.43 -34.93
C CYS A 18 20.35 30.37 -33.82
N VAL A 19 21.08 31.48 -33.63
CA VAL A 19 21.94 31.66 -32.45
C VAL A 19 21.01 32.03 -31.30
N SER A 20 20.67 31.07 -30.44
CA SER A 20 19.99 31.34 -29.16
C SER A 20 20.99 31.92 -28.16
N GLU A 21 20.64 33.01 -27.46
CA GLU A 21 21.37 33.46 -26.28
C GLU A 21 21.48 32.31 -25.27
N ASN A 22 22.71 31.83 -25.01
CA ASN A 22 22.98 30.78 -24.02
C ASN A 22 22.59 31.29 -22.62
N LYS A 23 21.36 30.97 -22.17
CA LYS A 23 21.00 31.08 -20.76
C LYS A 23 21.91 30.11 -19.97
N PRO A 24 22.47 30.53 -18.82
CA PRO A 24 23.29 29.64 -18.02
C PRO A 24 22.46 28.44 -17.54
N GLU A 25 22.92 27.22 -17.84
CA GLU A 25 22.27 25.98 -17.42
C GLU A 25 22.13 25.92 -15.89
N ARG A 26 20.91 25.62 -15.42
CA ARG A 26 20.64 25.41 -14.00
C ARG A 26 21.33 24.12 -13.54
N GLN A 27 21.89 24.14 -12.33
CA GLN A 27 22.54 22.95 -11.76
C GLN A 27 21.55 21.78 -11.70
N GLN A 28 21.98 20.57 -12.06
CA GLN A 28 21.13 19.37 -11.99
C GLN A 28 21.57 18.44 -10.84
N TRP A 29 20.65 17.58 -10.40
CA TRP A 29 20.96 16.47 -9.49
C TRP A 29 21.96 15.51 -10.12
N GLY A 30 22.83 14.91 -9.29
CA GLY A 30 23.81 13.93 -9.77
C GLY A 30 23.15 12.62 -10.20
N ASN A 31 22.14 12.17 -9.45
CA ASN A 31 21.33 10.99 -9.75
C ASN A 31 19.86 11.20 -9.41
N ASP A 32 18.98 10.51 -10.12
CA ASP A 32 17.52 10.50 -9.90
C ASP A 32 17.13 10.10 -8.47
N ARG A 33 17.94 9.26 -7.81
CA ARG A 33 17.72 8.84 -6.42
C ARG A 33 18.02 9.96 -5.41
N GLU A 34 18.94 10.87 -5.74
CA GLU A 34 19.30 11.99 -4.85
C GLU A 34 18.12 12.96 -4.73
N PHE A 35 17.40 13.21 -5.83
CA PHE A 35 16.15 13.97 -5.83
C PHE A 35 15.09 13.30 -4.96
N LEU A 36 14.77 12.02 -5.21
CA LEU A 36 13.74 11.29 -4.46
C LEU A 36 14.04 11.27 -2.95
N LEU A 37 15.28 10.97 -2.57
CA LEU A 37 15.68 10.97 -1.17
C LEU A 37 15.64 12.38 -0.55
N SER A 38 15.88 13.44 -1.34
CA SER A 38 15.80 14.84 -0.86
C SER A 38 14.36 15.24 -0.60
N CYS A 39 13.43 14.79 -1.44
CA CYS A 39 12.00 14.94 -1.19
C CYS A 39 11.55 14.16 0.05
N ILE A 40 12.06 12.93 0.26
CA ILE A 40 11.77 12.15 1.48
C ILE A 40 12.32 12.85 2.72
N ALA A 41 13.59 13.26 2.72
CA ALA A 41 14.21 13.94 3.86
C ALA A 41 13.56 15.28 4.19
N MET A 42 12.99 15.96 3.18
CA MET A 42 12.27 17.22 3.39
C MET A 42 10.88 16.98 3.97
N SER A 43 10.11 16.07 3.39
CA SER A 43 8.72 15.79 3.80
C SER A 43 8.63 14.97 5.10
N VAL A 44 9.65 14.16 5.42
CA VAL A 44 9.73 13.46 6.70
C VAL A 44 10.54 14.31 7.67
N GLY A 45 9.84 15.10 8.49
CA GLY A 45 10.44 16.04 9.42
C GLY A 45 10.08 15.78 10.89
N LEU A 46 10.36 16.76 11.74
CA LEU A 46 10.05 16.72 13.18
C LEU A 46 8.54 16.57 13.43
N GLY A 47 7.71 17.12 12.54
CA GLY A 47 6.25 17.04 12.61
C GLY A 47 5.69 15.62 12.56
N ASN A 48 6.36 14.69 11.87
CA ASN A 48 5.96 13.29 11.79
C ASN A 48 6.11 12.57 13.15
N ILE A 49 7.07 13.01 13.97
CA ILE A 49 7.42 12.34 15.24
C ILE A 49 6.60 12.85 16.42
N TRP A 50 6.31 14.15 16.49
CA TRP A 50 5.64 14.74 17.66
C TRP A 50 4.28 15.37 17.35
N ARG A 51 4.07 15.90 16.14
CA ARG A 51 2.85 16.65 15.82
C ARG A 51 1.76 15.70 15.36
N PHE A 52 2.08 14.82 14.40
CA PHE A 52 1.11 13.86 13.89
C PHE A 52 0.52 12.95 14.97
N PRO A 53 1.33 12.28 15.83
CA PRO A 53 0.77 11.36 16.83
C PRO A 53 -0.15 12.07 17.82
N PHE A 54 0.23 13.30 18.21
CA PHE A 54 -0.56 14.14 19.09
C PHE A 54 -1.86 14.61 18.44
N THR A 55 -1.79 15.14 17.22
CA THR A 55 -2.97 15.60 16.48
C THR A 55 -3.94 14.46 16.23
N ALA A 56 -3.43 13.27 15.87
CA ALA A 56 -4.26 12.09 15.70
C ALA A 56 -4.94 11.70 17.02
N TYR A 57 -4.20 11.67 18.13
CA TYR A 57 -4.75 11.42 19.44
C TYR A 57 -5.88 12.41 19.83
N GLU A 58 -5.61 13.72 19.82
CA GLU A 58 -6.60 14.73 20.23
C GLU A 58 -7.86 14.71 19.38
N ASN A 59 -7.71 14.38 18.09
CA ASN A 59 -8.80 14.38 17.11
C ASN A 59 -9.43 12.99 16.89
N GLY A 60 -9.26 12.09 17.84
CA GLY A 60 -10.03 10.84 17.92
C GLY A 60 -9.26 9.56 17.61
N GLY A 61 -7.97 9.56 17.88
CA GLY A 61 -7.08 8.41 17.76
C GLY A 61 -7.11 7.86 16.33
N GLY A 62 -7.40 6.56 16.21
CA GLY A 62 -7.49 5.90 14.90
C GLY A 62 -8.58 6.45 13.98
N ALA A 63 -9.60 7.12 14.52
CA ALA A 63 -10.65 7.73 13.70
C ALA A 63 -10.08 8.86 12.82
N PHE A 64 -9.14 9.65 13.35
CA PHE A 64 -8.48 10.77 12.63
C PHE A 64 -7.76 10.33 11.34
N LEU A 65 -7.35 9.06 11.25
CA LEU A 65 -6.67 8.54 10.07
C LEU A 65 -7.57 8.57 8.82
N ILE A 66 -8.89 8.44 8.99
CA ILE A 66 -9.85 8.48 7.89
C ILE A 66 -9.86 9.86 7.20
N PRO A 67 -10.16 10.97 7.89
CA PRO A 67 -10.11 12.29 7.27
C PRO A 67 -8.70 12.64 6.78
N TYR A 68 -7.64 12.26 7.50
CA TYR A 68 -6.27 12.49 7.05
C TYR A 68 -5.94 11.78 5.72
N ILE A 69 -6.28 10.49 5.56
CA ILE A 69 -6.02 9.75 4.31
C ILE A 69 -6.87 10.30 3.15
N ILE A 70 -8.14 10.66 3.39
CA ILE A 70 -8.99 11.27 2.36
C ILE A 70 -8.37 12.58 1.87
N ILE A 71 -7.96 13.43 2.80
CA ILE A 71 -7.30 14.69 2.50
C ILE A 71 -5.95 14.48 1.80
N LEU A 72 -5.15 13.49 2.22
CA LEU A 72 -3.90 13.16 1.56
C LEU A 72 -4.13 12.77 0.10
N ILE A 73 -5.15 11.96 -0.20
CA ILE A 73 -5.46 11.51 -1.56
C ILE A 73 -6.01 12.66 -2.40
N VAL A 74 -6.94 13.45 -1.86
CA VAL A 74 -7.71 14.46 -2.60
C VAL A 74 -7.02 15.82 -2.68
N VAL A 75 -6.19 16.15 -1.68
CA VAL A 75 -5.52 17.45 -1.57
C VAL A 75 -4.01 17.25 -1.64
N GLY A 76 -3.42 16.47 -0.72
CA GLY A 76 -1.97 16.36 -0.58
C GLY A 76 -1.25 15.88 -1.84
N LYS A 77 -1.64 14.70 -2.36
CA LYS A 77 -1.06 14.09 -3.56
C LYS A 77 -1.21 14.96 -4.81
N PRO A 78 -2.41 15.50 -5.12
CA PRO A 78 -2.60 16.46 -6.22
C PRO A 78 -1.73 17.69 -6.10
N PHE A 79 -1.64 18.29 -4.91
CA PHE A 79 -0.87 19.51 -4.71
C PHE A 79 0.63 19.25 -4.89
N TYR A 80 1.15 18.19 -4.26
CA TYR A 80 2.56 17.82 -4.31
C TYR A 80 3.03 17.52 -5.75
N LEU A 81 2.22 16.78 -6.52
CA LEU A 81 2.53 16.51 -7.92
C LEU A 81 2.50 17.77 -8.79
N LEU A 82 1.56 18.68 -8.53
CA LEU A 82 1.44 19.94 -9.27
C LEU A 82 2.67 20.83 -9.07
N GLU A 83 3.12 21.03 -7.82
CA GLU A 83 4.33 21.81 -7.54
C GLU A 83 5.59 21.21 -8.17
N MET A 84 5.71 19.87 -8.14
CA MET A 84 6.80 19.17 -8.82
C MET A 84 6.81 19.44 -10.33
N ILE A 85 5.64 19.38 -10.96
CA ILE A 85 5.50 19.63 -12.41
C ILE A 85 5.90 21.07 -12.74
N LEU A 86 5.39 22.05 -11.97
CA LEU A 86 5.69 23.47 -12.19
C LEU A 86 7.19 23.75 -12.07
N GLY A 87 7.86 23.13 -11.09
CA GLY A 87 9.30 23.24 -10.90
C GLY A 87 10.08 22.67 -12.07
N GLN A 88 9.84 21.41 -12.44
CA GLN A 88 10.60 20.73 -13.50
C GLN A 88 10.36 21.34 -14.88
N PHE A 89 9.12 21.71 -15.20
CA PHE A 89 8.77 22.27 -16.50
C PHE A 89 9.45 23.62 -16.75
N SER A 90 9.43 24.51 -15.74
CA SER A 90 9.98 25.85 -15.86
C SER A 90 11.48 25.93 -15.60
N SER A 91 12.05 24.96 -14.84
CA SER A 91 13.42 25.03 -14.32
C SER A 91 13.70 26.33 -13.53
N GLN A 92 12.69 26.89 -12.88
CA GLN A 92 12.75 28.20 -12.20
C GLN A 92 12.41 28.10 -10.70
N SER A 93 12.80 29.11 -9.91
CA SER A 93 12.37 29.21 -8.50
C SER A 93 10.86 29.44 -8.37
N SER A 94 10.31 29.13 -7.20
CA SER A 94 8.89 29.33 -6.83
C SER A 94 8.36 30.75 -7.00
N LEU A 95 9.23 31.77 -7.10
CA LEU A 95 8.80 33.13 -7.45
C LEU A 95 8.73 33.36 -8.96
N LYS A 96 9.62 32.74 -9.73
CA LYS A 96 9.70 32.91 -11.19
C LYS A 96 8.71 32.02 -11.96
N ILE A 97 8.25 30.89 -11.39
CA ILE A 97 7.20 30.05 -12.00
C ILE A 97 5.93 30.84 -12.37
N TRP A 98 5.67 31.95 -11.68
CA TRP A 98 4.53 32.84 -11.95
C TRP A 98 4.66 33.63 -13.26
N ASP A 99 5.74 33.45 -14.02
CA ASP A 99 5.78 33.84 -15.44
C ASP A 99 4.70 33.09 -16.27
N LEU A 100 4.17 31.97 -15.76
CA LEU A 100 2.91 31.33 -16.20
C LEU A 100 1.72 32.29 -16.26
N ALA A 101 1.58 33.15 -15.24
CA ALA A 101 0.50 34.11 -15.10
C ALA A 101 0.99 35.30 -14.25
N PRO A 102 1.58 36.34 -14.87
CA PRO A 102 2.27 37.43 -14.15
C PRO A 102 1.40 38.18 -13.12
N ALA A 103 0.09 38.24 -13.33
CA ALA A 103 -0.87 38.79 -12.36
C ALA A 103 -0.84 38.06 -11.00
N PHE A 104 -0.57 36.76 -10.99
CA PHE A 104 -0.53 35.93 -9.78
C PHE A 104 0.84 35.86 -9.11
N ARG A 105 1.82 36.65 -9.55
CA ARG A 105 3.18 36.69 -8.95
C ARG A 105 3.20 37.05 -7.46
N GLY A 106 2.14 37.70 -6.96
CA GLY A 106 1.94 37.96 -5.53
C GLY A 106 1.82 36.68 -4.68
N ILE A 107 1.40 35.55 -5.26
CA ILE A 107 1.33 34.24 -4.57
C ILE A 107 2.74 33.81 -4.16
N GLY A 108 3.70 33.82 -5.09
CA GLY A 108 5.10 33.44 -4.79
C GLY A 108 5.78 34.35 -3.75
N ILE A 109 5.37 35.62 -3.68
CA ILE A 109 5.88 36.56 -2.65
C ILE A 109 5.27 36.25 -1.28
N ALA A 110 3.97 35.98 -1.24
CA ALA A 110 3.32 35.52 -0.01
C ALA A 110 3.95 34.21 0.50
N GLN A 111 4.20 33.25 -0.39
CA GLN A 111 4.92 32.01 -0.08
C GLN A 111 6.33 32.28 0.45
N CYS A 112 7.07 33.22 -0.15
CA CYS A 112 8.41 33.60 0.29
C CYS A 112 8.41 34.21 1.71
N ILE A 113 7.45 35.08 2.04
CA ILE A 113 7.33 35.67 3.38
C ILE A 113 7.08 34.59 4.42
N THR A 114 6.15 33.67 4.13
CA THR A 114 5.86 32.53 5.00
C THR A 114 7.06 31.60 5.13
N LEU A 115 7.80 31.38 4.04
CA LEU A 115 9.00 30.53 4.04
C LEU A 115 10.12 31.10 4.91
N LEU A 116 10.38 32.41 4.88
CA LEU A 116 11.37 33.07 5.76
C LEU A 116 11.00 32.89 7.25
N ALA A 117 9.72 33.09 7.59
CA ALA A 117 9.24 32.90 8.95
C ALA A 117 9.34 31.42 9.39
N LEU A 118 8.95 30.49 8.54
CA LEU A 118 8.99 29.04 8.81
C LEU A 118 10.43 28.54 9.03
N THR A 119 11.36 28.93 8.15
CA THR A 119 12.77 28.50 8.20
C THR A 119 13.46 29.01 9.48
N SER A 120 13.19 30.25 9.89
CA SER A 120 13.80 30.81 11.09
C SER A 120 13.36 30.11 12.38
N TYR A 121 12.05 29.86 12.57
CA TYR A 121 11.59 29.20 13.79
C TYR A 121 11.86 27.69 13.80
N TYR A 122 11.79 27.01 12.65
CA TYR A 122 12.03 25.57 12.59
C TYR A 122 13.50 25.25 12.93
N CYS A 123 14.45 26.06 12.46
CA CYS A 123 15.86 25.93 12.83
C CYS A 123 16.10 26.17 14.34
N SER A 124 15.29 27.02 14.98
CA SER A 124 15.33 27.19 16.45
C SER A 124 14.88 25.93 17.21
N LEU A 125 13.91 25.18 16.69
CA LEU A 125 13.53 23.87 17.22
C LEU A 125 14.64 22.84 16.99
N MET A 126 15.33 22.90 15.86
CA MET A 126 16.50 22.06 15.60
C MET A 126 17.66 22.38 16.56
N ALA A 127 17.91 23.65 16.88
CA ALA A 127 18.91 24.06 17.88
C ALA A 127 18.63 23.48 19.28
N LEU A 128 17.35 23.33 19.63
CA LEU A 128 16.91 22.68 20.86
C LEU A 128 17.22 21.18 20.83
N THR A 129 16.98 20.48 19.72
CA THR A 129 17.35 19.06 19.57
C THR A 129 18.87 18.85 19.72
N LEU A 130 19.68 19.75 19.15
CA LEU A 130 21.14 19.70 19.27
C LEU A 130 21.60 19.92 20.71
N PHE A 131 20.96 20.82 21.44
CA PHE A 131 21.25 21.03 22.87
C PHE A 131 21.00 19.75 23.67
N TYR A 132 19.83 19.12 23.48
CA TYR A 132 19.49 17.85 24.13
C TYR A 132 20.41 16.69 23.73
N LEU A 133 20.85 16.66 22.48
CA LEU A 133 21.85 15.69 22.01
C LEU A 133 23.17 15.85 22.75
N ILE A 134 23.70 17.07 22.87
CA ILE A 134 24.94 17.35 23.62
C ILE A 134 24.77 16.99 25.10
N ALA A 135 23.63 17.36 25.70
CA ALA A 135 23.32 17.05 27.09
C ALA A 135 23.18 15.54 27.37
N SER A 136 22.86 14.72 26.35
CA SER A 136 22.73 13.27 26.48
C SER A 136 24.08 12.53 26.64
N PHE A 137 25.21 13.19 26.35
CA PHE A 137 26.55 12.61 26.53
C PHE A 137 27.08 12.71 27.97
N GLN A 138 26.30 13.27 28.89
CA GLN A 138 26.64 13.29 30.31
C GLN A 138 26.55 11.88 30.92
N THR A 139 27.30 11.64 31.99
CA THR A 139 27.31 10.35 32.70
C THR A 139 25.92 9.97 33.23
N GLU A 140 25.16 10.98 33.64
CA GLU A 140 23.76 10.87 34.01
C GLU A 140 22.93 11.85 33.18
N LEU A 141 21.72 11.46 32.79
CA LEU A 141 20.84 12.35 32.04
C LEU A 141 20.43 13.52 32.95
N PRO A 142 20.63 14.79 32.55
CA PRO A 142 20.45 15.93 33.44
C PRO A 142 18.99 16.17 33.84
N TRP A 143 18.05 15.61 33.08
CA TRP A 143 16.62 15.57 33.40
C TRP A 143 16.16 14.31 34.15
N GLY A 144 17.07 13.38 34.48
CA GLY A 144 16.78 12.20 35.30
C GLY A 144 16.81 12.46 36.82
N ARG A 145 17.30 13.64 37.24
CA ARG A 145 17.47 14.01 38.66
C ARG A 145 16.89 15.40 38.97
N CYS A 146 16.56 15.60 40.23
CA CYS A 146 16.12 16.87 40.79
C CYS A 146 17.30 17.72 41.23
N TRP A 147 17.32 18.98 40.81
CA TRP A 147 18.36 19.93 41.18
C TRP A 147 17.90 20.76 42.38
N GLU A 148 18.83 21.13 43.27
CA GLU A 148 18.52 21.88 44.50
C GLU A 148 17.77 23.20 44.23
N GLU A 149 18.03 23.81 43.07
CA GLU A 149 17.37 25.04 42.60
C GLU A 149 15.86 24.88 42.32
N TRP A 150 15.35 23.65 42.22
CA TRP A 150 13.95 23.38 41.85
C TRP A 150 13.01 23.22 43.05
N GLY A 151 13.50 23.38 44.28
CA GLY A 151 12.70 23.35 45.51
C GLY A 151 12.29 21.94 45.98
N GLU A 152 11.63 21.88 47.16
CA GLU A 152 11.37 20.64 47.92
C GLU A 152 10.34 19.67 47.30
N PHE A 153 9.65 20.06 46.24
CA PHE A 153 8.58 19.25 45.61
C PHE A 153 9.05 18.40 44.41
N CYS A 154 10.35 18.20 44.25
CA CYS A 154 10.95 17.41 43.17
C CYS A 154 11.42 16.03 43.69
N VAL A 155 11.20 14.95 42.92
CA VAL A 155 11.57 13.56 43.26
C VAL A 155 12.38 12.92 42.12
N ASP A 156 13.48 12.23 42.45
CA ASP A 156 14.40 11.60 41.49
C ASP A 156 13.82 10.34 40.80
N SER A 157 14.22 10.11 39.54
CA SER A 157 13.76 8.95 38.74
C SER A 157 14.42 7.60 39.08
N LEU A 158 15.61 7.61 39.71
CA LEU A 158 16.46 6.42 39.90
C LEU A 158 16.32 5.75 41.29
N ARG A 159 15.30 6.07 42.10
CA ARG A 159 15.18 5.54 43.48
C ARG A 159 13.83 4.85 43.74
N SER A 160 13.78 3.54 43.50
CA SER A 160 12.65 2.65 43.87
C SER A 160 12.65 2.22 45.35
N ASN A 161 13.22 2.99 46.28
CA ASN A 161 13.17 2.68 47.70
C ASN A 161 12.53 3.83 48.47
N TYR A 162 11.21 3.99 48.28
CA TYR A 162 10.38 4.76 49.21
C TYR A 162 10.15 4.00 50.55
N SER A 163 10.63 2.77 50.67
CA SER A 163 10.52 1.92 51.87
C SER A 163 11.71 2.02 52.83
N SER A 164 12.84 2.64 52.48
CA SER A 164 14.05 2.63 53.34
C SER A 164 14.46 4.00 53.92
N ARG A 165 13.65 5.06 53.74
CA ARG A 165 13.93 6.38 54.33
C ARG A 165 13.05 6.72 55.55
N ILE A 166 12.11 5.84 55.92
CA ILE A 166 11.29 6.00 57.14
C ILE A 166 11.94 5.34 58.38
N GLU A 167 12.94 4.46 58.22
CA GLU A 167 13.56 3.78 59.37
C GLU A 167 14.68 4.55 60.08
N ASN A 168 15.11 5.71 59.58
CA ASN A 168 16.24 6.46 60.18
C ASN A 168 15.94 7.96 60.39
N ILE A 169 14.75 8.31 60.89
CA ILE A 169 14.52 9.64 61.47
C ILE A 169 14.56 9.53 62.99
N ASN A 170 15.56 10.20 63.57
CA ASN A 170 15.79 10.27 65.01
C ASN A 170 14.59 10.84 65.76
N ARG A 171 14.35 10.27 66.94
CA ARG A 171 13.18 10.46 67.82
C ARG A 171 13.01 11.86 68.45
N SER A 172 13.76 12.87 68.00
CA SER A 172 13.77 14.22 68.59
C SER A 172 12.96 15.27 67.81
N ASP A 173 12.65 15.06 66.53
CA ASP A 173 11.90 16.03 65.71
C ASP A 173 10.37 15.83 65.72
N LEU A 174 9.88 15.02 66.66
CA LEU A 174 8.50 14.54 66.76
C LEU A 174 7.46 15.58 67.19
N ARG A 175 7.81 16.84 67.48
CA ARG A 175 6.83 17.87 67.87
C ARG A 175 6.24 18.67 66.71
N ILE A 176 7.00 18.91 65.64
CA ILE A 176 6.48 19.60 64.44
C ILE A 176 5.67 18.62 63.59
N LEU A 177 6.02 17.33 63.64
CA LEU A 177 5.29 16.26 62.97
C LEU A 177 3.89 16.03 63.58
N ASP A 178 3.67 16.24 64.89
CA ASP A 178 2.36 15.97 65.51
C ASP A 178 1.30 17.03 65.14
N ILE A 179 1.75 18.25 64.81
CA ILE A 179 0.88 19.31 64.26
C ILE A 179 0.52 18.97 62.80
N LEU A 180 1.49 18.51 62.01
CA LEU A 180 1.26 18.11 60.61
C LEU A 180 0.46 16.79 60.50
N VAL A 181 0.69 15.82 61.39
CA VAL A 181 0.00 14.52 61.42
C VAL A 181 -1.45 14.67 61.86
N ASN A 182 -1.76 15.57 62.80
CA ASN A 182 -3.16 15.87 63.14
C ASN A 182 -3.90 16.61 62.03
N GLN A 183 -3.20 17.36 61.17
CA GLN A 183 -3.78 17.96 59.97
C GLN A 183 -3.97 16.94 58.84
N ILE A 184 -3.12 15.91 58.76
CA ILE A 184 -3.22 14.79 57.81
C ILE A 184 -4.31 13.76 58.23
N ARG A 185 -4.69 13.69 59.51
CA ARG A 185 -5.75 12.78 59.98
C ARG A 185 -7.17 13.14 59.49
N GLN A 186 -7.35 14.31 58.89
CA GLN A 186 -8.59 14.72 58.21
C GLN A 186 -8.49 14.65 56.67
N THR A 187 -7.46 14.02 56.09
CA THR A 187 -7.39 13.78 54.65
C THR A 187 -7.93 12.39 54.30
N SER A 188 -9.16 12.36 53.78
CA SER A 188 -9.75 11.19 53.13
C SER A 188 -9.02 10.90 51.82
N CYS A 189 -8.12 9.91 51.80
CA CYS A 189 -7.62 9.34 50.54
C CYS A 189 -8.39 8.03 50.28
N SER A 190 -9.18 8.02 49.20
CA SER A 190 -9.54 6.78 48.52
C SER A 190 -8.53 6.53 47.40
N THR A 191 -8.21 5.27 47.19
CA THR A 191 -7.16 4.74 46.31
C THR A 191 -7.15 5.48 44.97
N SER A 192 -6.04 6.18 44.69
CA SER A 192 -5.66 7.00 43.51
C SER A 192 -5.68 8.54 43.60
N ARG A 193 -6.16 9.21 44.66
CA ARG A 193 -6.03 10.69 44.76
C ARG A 193 -5.88 11.21 46.19
N CYS A 194 -4.75 11.87 46.48
CA CYS A 194 -4.58 12.63 47.72
C CYS A 194 -4.62 14.15 47.47
N ARG A 195 -5.31 14.87 48.34
CA ARG A 195 -5.63 16.30 48.24
C ARG A 195 -5.04 17.03 49.45
N VAL A 196 -4.22 18.06 49.26
CA VAL A 196 -3.74 18.93 50.36
C VAL A 196 -4.32 20.32 50.15
N GLY A 197 -5.39 20.64 50.88
CA GLY A 197 -6.14 21.88 50.68
C GLY A 197 -6.80 21.98 49.30
N ASN A 198 -6.64 23.12 48.61
CA ASN A 198 -7.19 23.36 47.27
C ASN A 198 -6.25 22.97 46.12
N ILE A 199 -5.09 22.36 46.40
CA ILE A 199 -4.04 22.11 45.41
C ILE A 199 -3.78 20.61 45.25
N TRP A 200 -3.63 20.17 44.00
CA TRP A 200 -3.34 18.79 43.62
C TRP A 200 -1.83 18.62 43.40
N LEU A 201 -1.20 17.67 44.08
CA LEU A 201 0.21 17.29 43.91
C LEU A 201 0.33 16.35 42.70
N ASN A 202 0.64 16.89 41.52
CA ASN A 202 1.26 16.17 40.39
C ASN A 202 1.70 17.19 39.32
N GLU A 203 2.91 17.71 39.46
CA GLU A 203 3.63 18.38 38.36
C GLU A 203 4.95 17.63 38.12
N PHE A 204 5.12 17.10 36.91
CA PHE A 204 6.22 16.22 36.52
C PHE A 204 7.59 16.94 36.41
N TYR A 205 8.65 16.25 36.79
CA TYR A 205 10.02 16.76 37.04
C TYR A 205 10.71 17.40 35.81
N LEU A 206 10.50 16.85 34.61
CA LEU A 206 11.16 17.30 33.38
C LEU A 206 10.56 18.59 32.81
N SER A 207 9.29 18.91 33.11
CA SER A 207 8.78 20.23 32.74
C SER A 207 9.48 21.35 33.49
N ARG A 208 10.01 21.09 34.69
CA ARG A 208 10.86 22.08 35.38
C ARG A 208 12.24 22.22 34.74
N TYR A 209 12.90 21.14 34.33
CA TYR A 209 14.17 21.22 33.58
C TYR A 209 14.01 22.02 32.28
N PHE A 210 12.97 21.73 31.50
CA PHE A 210 12.67 22.40 30.24
C PHE A 210 12.30 23.88 30.42
N VAL A 211 11.40 24.18 31.35
CA VAL A 211 10.84 25.53 31.56
C VAL A 211 11.81 26.44 32.35
N PHE A 212 12.36 25.98 33.47
CA PHE A 212 13.18 26.83 34.37
C PHE A 212 14.66 26.86 34.01
N LEU A 213 15.27 25.70 33.71
CA LEU A 213 16.72 25.64 33.48
C LEU A 213 17.11 25.96 32.03
N LEU A 214 16.34 25.43 31.07
CA LEU A 214 16.67 25.52 29.65
C LEU A 214 16.09 26.76 28.97
N LEU A 215 14.77 26.93 29.02
CA LEU A 215 14.10 28.05 28.37
C LEU A 215 14.11 29.33 29.22
N ARG A 216 14.21 29.20 30.55
CA ARG A 216 14.01 30.30 31.51
C ARG A 216 12.71 31.06 31.22
N GLU A 217 11.67 30.30 30.92
CA GLU A 217 10.42 30.81 30.37
C GLU A 217 9.80 31.85 31.31
N LYS A 218 9.33 32.96 30.75
CA LYS A 218 8.62 33.99 31.51
C LYS A 218 7.15 33.65 31.67
N ASP A 219 6.55 34.07 32.78
CA ASP A 219 5.14 33.83 33.09
C ASP A 219 4.18 34.50 32.11
N SER A 220 4.58 35.62 31.51
CA SER A 220 3.82 36.34 30.50
C SER A 220 4.74 37.03 29.50
N ILE A 221 4.29 37.14 28.25
CA ILE A 221 4.96 37.96 27.23
C ILE A 221 4.99 39.46 27.60
N ASN A 222 4.12 39.90 28.52
CA ASN A 222 4.10 41.28 29.03
C ASN A 222 5.38 41.65 29.79
N ASP A 223 6.09 40.67 30.33
CA ASP A 223 7.36 40.87 31.04
C ASP A 223 8.53 41.09 30.07
N GLY A 224 8.24 41.16 28.76
CA GLY A 224 9.19 41.35 27.66
C GLY A 224 9.85 40.05 27.21
N ILE A 225 10.31 40.02 25.96
CA ILE A 225 10.89 38.82 25.31
C ILE A 225 12.18 38.33 26.01
N GLY A 226 12.94 39.25 26.63
CA GLY A 226 14.22 38.92 27.28
C GLY A 226 15.40 38.89 26.31
N VAL A 227 16.59 38.60 26.84
CA VAL A 227 17.83 38.48 26.04
C VAL A 227 18.02 37.04 25.55
N PRO A 228 18.60 36.82 24.36
CA PRO A 228 18.88 35.47 23.86
C PRO A 228 19.77 34.69 24.83
N ASP A 229 19.41 33.44 25.13
CA ASP A 229 20.27 32.58 25.94
C ASP A 229 21.51 32.19 25.13
N TRP A 230 22.70 32.37 25.70
CA TRP A 230 23.95 32.15 24.98
C TRP A 230 24.18 30.68 24.60
N ARG A 231 23.66 29.72 25.38
CA ARG A 231 23.81 28.28 25.12
C ARG A 231 22.96 27.87 23.92
N LEU A 232 21.71 28.34 23.89
CA LEU A 232 20.81 28.13 22.76
C LEU A 232 21.24 28.91 21.53
N SER A 233 21.81 30.11 21.70
CA SER A 233 22.38 30.90 20.60
C SER A 233 23.57 30.18 19.96
N LEU A 234 24.40 29.51 20.75
CA LEU A 234 25.51 28.70 20.25
C LEU A 234 25.01 27.47 19.47
N THR A 235 24.03 26.73 19.99
CA THR A 235 23.48 25.58 19.27
C THR A 235 22.72 26.02 18.01
N LEU A 236 22.07 27.18 18.02
CA LEU A 236 21.46 27.79 16.84
C LEU A 236 22.50 28.17 15.78
N PHE A 237 23.64 28.74 16.21
CA PHE A 237 24.75 29.02 15.30
C PHE A 237 25.29 27.74 14.65
N VAL A 238 25.50 26.69 15.45
CA VAL A 238 25.97 25.38 14.94
C VAL A 238 24.95 24.76 14.00
N SER A 239 23.65 24.83 14.31
CA SER A 239 22.56 24.39 13.43
C SER A 239 22.62 25.08 12.06
N TRP A 240 22.74 26.41 12.03
CA TRP A 240 22.87 27.17 10.78
C TRP A 240 24.17 26.91 10.04
N LEU A 241 25.26 26.70 10.76
CA LEU A 241 26.54 26.29 10.17
C LEU A 241 26.41 24.92 9.48
N MET A 242 25.73 23.96 10.11
CA MET A 242 25.47 22.65 9.51
C MET A 242 24.60 22.75 8.26
N ILE A 243 23.52 23.54 8.29
CA ILE A 243 22.69 23.81 7.10
C ILE A 243 23.55 24.41 5.99
N PHE A 244 24.33 25.45 6.31
CA PHE A 244 25.24 26.10 5.37
C PHE A 244 26.20 25.12 4.71
N LEU A 245 26.85 24.24 5.50
CA LEU A 245 27.77 23.23 4.98
C LEU A 245 27.06 22.25 4.02
N VAL A 246 25.82 21.86 4.32
CA VAL A 246 25.04 20.97 3.44
C VAL A 246 24.66 21.67 2.14
N VAL A 247 24.26 22.95 2.19
CA VAL A 247 23.81 23.71 1.00
C VAL A 247 24.93 24.43 0.25
N ILE A 248 26.17 24.49 0.75
CA ILE A 248 27.23 25.38 0.22
C ILE A 248 27.51 25.24 -1.30
N ARG A 249 27.32 24.04 -1.88
CA ARG A 249 27.44 23.79 -3.34
C ARG A 249 26.09 23.49 -4.01
N GLY A 250 24.98 23.93 -3.43
CA GLY A 250 23.63 23.65 -3.90
C GLY A 250 23.30 22.16 -3.89
N VAL A 251 22.49 21.73 -4.86
CA VAL A 251 21.99 20.35 -5.01
C VAL A 251 23.09 19.28 -5.10
N ARG A 252 24.30 19.65 -5.51
CA ARG A 252 25.45 18.73 -5.58
C ARG A 252 25.99 18.33 -4.21
N SER A 253 25.85 19.19 -3.19
CA SER A 253 26.28 18.89 -1.82
C SER A 253 25.13 18.29 -1.02
N SER A 254 23.94 18.90 -1.09
CA SER A 254 22.76 18.39 -0.39
C SER A 254 22.34 17.00 -0.88
N GLY A 255 22.43 16.73 -2.19
CA GLY A 255 22.16 15.42 -2.78
C GLY A 255 23.10 14.31 -2.33
N LYS A 256 24.28 14.63 -1.77
CA LYS A 256 25.18 13.62 -1.15
C LYS A 256 24.89 13.43 0.33
N ALA A 257 24.61 14.51 1.06
CA ALA A 257 24.22 14.45 2.46
C ALA A 257 22.94 13.63 2.68
N VAL A 258 22.02 13.69 1.72
CA VAL A 258 20.68 13.10 1.83
C VAL A 258 20.64 11.59 2.04
N TYR A 259 21.66 10.85 1.58
CA TYR A 259 21.73 9.41 1.84
C TYR A 259 21.75 9.11 3.34
N PHE A 260 22.44 9.94 4.12
CA PHE A 260 22.41 9.85 5.57
C PHE A 260 21.12 10.46 6.14
N LEU A 261 20.75 11.66 5.68
CA LEU A 261 19.60 12.40 6.23
C LEU A 261 18.27 11.65 6.09
N ALA A 262 18.06 10.93 4.98
CA ALA A 262 16.83 10.18 4.73
C ALA A 262 16.82 8.81 5.43
N ILE A 263 17.96 8.11 5.51
CA ILE A 263 18.00 6.71 5.95
C ILE A 263 18.17 6.58 7.46
N PHE A 264 19.02 7.40 8.07
CA PHE A 264 19.35 7.31 9.50
C PHE A 264 18.11 7.36 10.41
N PRO A 265 17.10 8.24 10.17
CA PRO A 265 15.91 8.28 11.01
C PRO A 265 15.11 6.97 11.01
N TYR A 266 15.01 6.28 9.87
CA TYR A 266 14.30 4.99 9.81
C TYR A 266 15.00 3.91 10.62
N VAL A 267 16.34 3.86 10.57
CA VAL A 267 17.13 2.91 11.37
C VAL A 267 16.86 3.12 12.86
N VAL A 268 16.90 4.38 13.31
CA VAL A 268 16.64 4.71 14.72
C VAL A 268 15.18 4.44 15.10
N LEU A 269 14.20 4.78 14.26
CA LEU A 269 12.79 4.49 14.53
C LEU A 269 12.52 2.99 14.69
N ILE A 270 13.12 2.15 13.86
CA ILE A 270 12.98 0.69 13.98
C ILE A 270 13.61 0.18 15.27
N VAL A 271 14.80 0.66 15.63
CA VAL A 271 15.48 0.28 16.88
C VAL A 271 14.65 0.72 18.10
N LEU A 272 14.12 1.94 18.07
CA LEU A 272 13.25 2.45 19.13
C LEU A 272 11.92 1.70 19.19
N LEU A 273 11.34 1.31 18.05
CA LEU A 273 10.12 0.51 18.01
C LEU A 273 10.33 -0.87 18.63
N ILE A 274 11.41 -1.57 18.25
CA ILE A 274 11.76 -2.87 18.83
C ILE A 274 11.92 -2.74 20.35
N ARG A 275 12.63 -1.70 20.83
CA ARG A 275 12.74 -1.47 22.26
C ARG A 275 11.38 -1.15 22.88
N ALA A 276 10.60 -0.26 22.28
CA ALA A 276 9.31 0.18 22.79
C ALA A 276 8.31 -0.96 22.97
N VAL A 277 8.18 -1.86 22.00
CA VAL A 277 7.24 -3.00 22.09
C VAL A 277 7.68 -4.07 23.09
N THR A 278 8.97 -4.08 23.49
CA THR A 278 9.46 -4.98 24.56
C THR A 278 9.17 -4.43 25.96
N LEU A 279 8.71 -3.18 26.09
CA LEU A 279 8.40 -2.57 27.39
C LEU A 279 6.99 -2.96 27.86
N ASN A 280 6.84 -3.18 29.16
CA ASN A 280 5.55 -3.53 29.78
C ASN A 280 4.59 -2.34 29.71
N GLY A 281 3.35 -2.55 29.26
CA GLY A 281 2.37 -1.46 29.07
C GLY A 281 2.43 -0.78 27.69
N SER A 282 3.37 -1.17 26.83
CA SER A 282 3.51 -0.60 25.48
C SER A 282 2.30 -0.83 24.59
N VAL A 283 1.72 -2.01 24.69
CA VAL A 283 0.51 -2.39 23.97
C VAL A 283 -0.65 -1.45 24.31
N THR A 284 -0.86 -1.16 25.60
CA THR A 284 -1.91 -0.24 26.06
C THR A 284 -1.75 1.14 25.46
N GLY A 285 -0.51 1.64 25.37
CA GLY A 285 -0.22 2.90 24.70
C GLY A 285 -0.52 2.88 23.20
N ILE A 286 -0.11 1.84 22.47
CA ILE A 286 -0.44 1.68 21.03
C ILE A 286 -1.96 1.63 20.83
N PHE A 287 -2.69 0.88 21.66
CA PHE A 287 -4.14 0.85 21.59
C PHE A 287 -4.74 2.21 21.89
N TYR A 288 -4.19 2.98 22.82
CA TYR A 288 -4.65 4.34 23.10
C TYR A 288 -4.48 5.29 21.90
N PHE A 289 -3.45 5.09 21.08
CA PHE A 289 -3.27 5.82 19.82
C PHE A 289 -4.24 5.39 18.71
N ILE A 290 -4.48 4.08 18.56
CA ILE A 290 -5.22 3.51 17.42
C ILE A 290 -6.73 3.38 17.70
N THR A 291 -7.17 3.41 18.96
CA THR A 291 -8.59 3.25 19.30
C THR A 291 -9.41 4.41 18.70
N PRO A 292 -10.41 4.13 17.85
CA PRO A 292 -11.17 5.18 17.18
C PRO A 292 -12.28 5.72 18.06
N THR A 293 -12.41 7.05 18.15
CA THR A 293 -13.60 7.70 18.71
C THR A 293 -14.46 8.28 17.60
N TRP A 294 -15.49 7.55 17.18
CA TRP A 294 -16.30 7.86 16.00
C TRP A 294 -17.08 9.18 16.09
N GLU A 295 -17.53 9.55 17.29
CA GLU A 295 -18.32 10.77 17.52
C GLU A 295 -17.58 12.03 17.10
N LYS A 296 -16.25 12.03 17.23
CA LYS A 296 -15.41 13.16 16.87
C LYS A 296 -15.50 13.46 15.37
N LEU A 297 -15.60 12.47 14.48
CA LEU A 297 -15.57 12.65 13.01
C LEU A 297 -16.64 13.57 12.42
N LEU A 298 -17.76 13.76 13.14
CA LEU A 298 -18.84 14.65 12.73
C LEU A 298 -18.46 16.13 12.88
N THR A 299 -17.38 16.46 13.60
CA THR A 299 -16.93 17.84 13.78
C THR A 299 -16.05 18.29 12.60
N PRO A 300 -16.40 19.40 11.92
CA PRO A 300 -15.60 19.91 10.79
C PRO A 300 -14.16 20.32 11.18
N MET A 301 -13.92 20.64 12.45
CA MET A 301 -12.59 20.99 12.97
C MET A 301 -11.54 19.89 12.75
N ILE A 302 -11.96 18.62 12.76
CA ILE A 302 -11.05 17.48 12.52
C ILE A 302 -10.53 17.46 11.09
N TRP A 303 -11.39 17.83 10.14
CA TRP A 303 -11.03 17.93 8.73
C TRP A 303 -10.05 19.08 8.48
N TYR A 304 -10.22 20.19 9.21
CA TYR A 304 -9.22 21.26 9.24
C TYR A 304 -7.87 20.75 9.76
N HIS A 305 -7.85 20.05 10.90
CA HIS A 305 -6.61 19.48 11.45
C HIS A 305 -5.94 18.48 10.50
N ALA A 306 -6.73 17.70 9.75
CA ALA A 306 -6.22 16.81 8.71
C ALA A 306 -5.55 17.56 7.55
N VAL A 307 -6.15 18.64 7.03
CA VAL A 307 -5.55 19.47 5.96
C VAL A 307 -4.31 20.19 6.45
N ALA A 308 -4.37 20.83 7.61
CA ALA A 308 -3.22 21.49 8.21
C ALA A 308 -2.06 20.51 8.36
N GLN A 309 -2.31 19.33 8.94
CA GLN A 309 -1.29 18.31 9.12
C GLN A 309 -0.70 17.85 7.77
N CYS A 310 -1.53 17.67 6.74
CA CYS A 310 -1.08 17.28 5.39
C CYS A 310 -0.15 18.33 4.77
N PHE A 311 -0.48 19.62 4.88
CA PHE A 311 0.32 20.71 4.32
C PHE A 311 1.68 20.84 4.98
N PHE A 312 1.69 20.79 6.32
CA PHE A 312 2.92 20.89 7.09
C PHE A 312 3.82 19.65 6.96
N SER A 313 3.24 18.44 6.84
CA SER A 313 4.03 17.22 6.62
C SER A 313 4.69 17.24 5.24
N LEU A 314 3.92 17.45 4.18
CA LEU A 314 4.46 17.38 2.82
C LEU A 314 5.29 18.60 2.42
N THR A 315 5.23 19.70 3.18
CA THR A 315 5.86 20.99 2.84
C THR A 315 5.35 21.54 1.50
N VAL A 316 4.07 21.29 1.18
CA VAL A 316 3.40 21.86 0.01
C VAL A 316 3.01 23.31 0.27
N CYS A 317 2.88 24.10 -0.79
CA CYS A 317 2.48 25.51 -0.77
C CYS A 317 3.56 26.48 -0.24
N PHE A 318 4.76 25.99 0.07
CA PHE A 318 5.89 26.82 0.53
C PHE A 318 6.97 26.99 -0.55
N GLY A 319 6.82 26.36 -1.73
CA GLY A 319 7.75 26.47 -2.84
C GLY A 319 9.04 25.64 -2.73
N ALA A 320 9.22 24.88 -1.64
CA ALA A 320 10.36 23.98 -1.46
C ALA A 320 10.34 22.80 -2.45
N VAL A 321 9.15 22.22 -2.67
CA VAL A 321 8.93 21.15 -3.65
C VAL A 321 9.26 21.62 -5.07
N VAL A 322 8.78 22.82 -5.44
CA VAL A 322 9.09 23.47 -6.72
C VAL A 322 10.59 23.63 -6.90
N MET A 323 11.29 24.10 -5.86
CA MET A 323 12.73 24.30 -5.92
C MET A 323 13.48 22.97 -6.17
N PHE A 324 13.18 21.89 -5.46
CA PHE A 324 13.86 20.61 -5.73
C PHE A 324 13.56 20.07 -7.13
N ALA A 325 12.31 20.17 -7.59
CA ALA A 325 11.94 19.70 -8.91
C ALA A 325 12.55 20.55 -10.04
N SER A 326 12.84 21.83 -9.80
CA SER A 326 13.48 22.72 -10.79
C SER A 326 14.91 22.32 -11.17
N HIS A 327 15.55 21.45 -10.38
CA HIS A 327 16.88 20.91 -10.64
C HIS A 327 16.84 19.52 -11.31
N ASN A 328 15.65 19.01 -11.64
CA ASN A 328 15.49 17.74 -12.35
C ASN A 328 15.80 17.86 -13.84
N LYS A 329 16.09 16.70 -14.44
CA LYS A 329 16.07 16.55 -15.90
C LYS A 329 14.63 16.70 -16.41
N PHE A 330 14.49 17.24 -17.61
CA PHE A 330 13.18 17.58 -18.18
C PHE A 330 12.20 16.38 -18.26
N HIS A 331 12.69 15.18 -18.56
CA HIS A 331 11.88 13.95 -18.67
C HIS A 331 11.90 13.05 -17.43
N HIS A 332 12.25 13.57 -16.25
CA HIS A 332 12.27 12.78 -15.02
C HIS A 332 10.85 12.42 -14.54
N ASP A 333 10.64 11.20 -14.04
CA ASP A 333 9.32 10.65 -13.70
C ASP A 333 8.82 11.15 -12.32
N LEU A 334 8.30 12.39 -12.31
CA LEU A 334 7.73 13.02 -11.12
C LEU A 334 6.51 12.32 -10.57
N TYR A 335 5.73 11.64 -11.42
CA TYR A 335 4.52 10.93 -10.99
C TYR A 335 4.87 9.82 -9.99
N ARG A 336 5.88 9.01 -10.33
CA ARG A 336 6.38 7.95 -9.45
C ARG A 336 6.86 8.53 -8.12
N ASP A 337 7.68 9.57 -8.18
CA ASP A 337 8.35 10.11 -7.00
C ASP A 337 7.35 10.80 -6.05
N ALA A 338 6.39 11.55 -6.58
CA ALA A 338 5.30 12.14 -5.80
C ALA A 338 4.48 11.06 -5.06
N MET A 339 4.21 9.92 -5.68
CA MET A 339 3.44 8.84 -5.04
C MET A 339 4.25 8.15 -3.92
N ILE A 340 5.55 7.96 -4.12
CA ILE A 340 6.44 7.35 -3.13
C ILE A 340 6.57 8.26 -1.91
N VAL A 341 6.91 9.54 -2.10
CA VAL A 341 7.16 10.49 -1.01
C VAL A 341 5.93 10.66 -0.12
N THR A 342 4.77 10.94 -0.73
CA THR A 342 3.51 11.15 0.01
C THR A 342 3.05 9.92 0.79
N THR A 343 3.35 8.71 0.29
CA THR A 343 3.00 7.46 0.98
C THR A 343 3.98 7.15 2.11
N LEU A 344 5.28 7.39 1.89
CA LEU A 344 6.31 7.21 2.92
C LEU A 344 6.18 8.21 4.06
N ASP A 345 5.79 9.45 3.79
CA ASP A 345 5.49 10.47 4.81
C ASP A 345 4.44 9.96 5.82
N THR A 346 3.29 9.51 5.33
CA THR A 346 2.22 8.95 6.17
C THR A 346 2.66 7.68 6.90
N PHE A 347 3.37 6.79 6.22
CA PHE A 347 3.90 5.58 6.85
C PHE A 347 4.83 5.91 8.01
N THR A 348 5.70 6.91 7.83
CA THR A 348 6.65 7.34 8.86
C THR A 348 5.93 7.95 10.05
N SER A 349 4.91 8.78 9.81
CA SER A 349 4.05 9.36 10.85
C SER A 349 3.32 8.30 11.68
N LEU A 350 2.80 7.24 11.04
CA LEU A 350 2.16 6.12 11.73
C LEU A 350 3.16 5.27 12.52
N LEU A 351 4.32 4.97 11.92
CA LEU A 351 5.41 4.22 12.56
C LEU A 351 5.91 4.96 13.80
N ALA A 352 6.15 6.27 13.68
CA ALA A 352 6.53 7.12 14.79
C ALA A 352 5.42 7.16 15.85
N GLY A 353 4.15 7.35 15.47
CA GLY A 353 3.03 7.33 16.41
C GLY A 353 2.94 6.04 17.22
N CYS A 354 3.07 4.88 16.58
CA CYS A 354 3.08 3.60 17.28
C CYS A 354 4.28 3.46 18.21
N THR A 355 5.49 3.81 17.74
CA THR A 355 6.73 3.75 18.52
C THR A 355 6.62 4.61 19.78
N ILE A 356 6.11 5.81 19.62
CA ILE A 356 5.98 6.78 20.68
C ILE A 356 4.93 6.36 21.71
N PHE A 357 3.73 6.03 21.26
CA PHE A 357 2.66 5.70 22.18
C PHE A 357 2.96 4.37 22.89
N ALA A 358 3.71 3.45 22.27
CA ALA A 358 4.29 2.30 22.96
C ALA A 358 5.20 2.68 24.12
N ILE A 359 6.07 3.69 23.93
CA ILE A 359 6.94 4.20 24.99
C ILE A 359 6.09 4.84 26.11
N LEU A 360 5.13 5.70 25.77
CA LEU A 360 4.26 6.38 26.74
C LEU A 360 3.33 5.43 27.52
N GLY A 361 2.88 4.33 26.89
CA GLY A 361 2.07 3.31 27.56
C GLY A 361 2.84 2.60 28.68
N ASN A 362 4.14 2.34 28.46
CA ASN A 362 5.01 1.82 29.51
C ASN A 362 5.19 2.83 30.66
N LEU A 363 5.37 4.11 30.34
CA LEU A 363 5.47 5.17 31.35
C LEU A 363 4.21 5.26 32.24
N SER A 364 3.02 5.27 31.63
CA SER A 364 1.74 5.30 32.38
C SER A 364 1.60 4.08 33.29
N ARG A 365 2.05 2.91 32.84
CA ARG A 365 2.03 1.69 33.66
C ARG A 365 3.00 1.76 34.84
N GLU A 366 4.19 2.30 34.65
CA GLU A 366 5.21 2.45 35.70
C GLU A 366 4.86 3.51 36.74
N LEU A 367 4.13 4.56 36.33
CA LEU A 367 3.67 5.62 37.23
C LEU A 367 2.35 5.29 37.92
N GLU A 368 1.77 4.11 37.67
CA GLU A 368 0.42 3.72 38.14
C GLU A 368 -0.67 4.74 37.77
N ILE A 369 -0.48 5.44 36.65
CA ILE A 369 -1.43 6.42 36.15
C ILE A 369 -2.39 5.72 35.19
N GLU A 370 -3.66 5.66 35.57
CA GLU A 370 -4.71 5.01 34.76
C GLU A 370 -5.01 5.76 33.45
N ASP A 371 -4.83 7.09 33.43
CA ASP A 371 -5.11 7.91 32.24
C ASP A 371 -3.82 8.41 31.54
N ILE A 372 -3.54 7.80 30.39
CA ILE A 372 -2.42 8.15 29.50
C ILE A 372 -2.52 9.62 29.03
N SER A 373 -3.71 10.23 29.02
CA SER A 373 -3.89 11.65 28.64
C SER A 373 -3.03 12.61 29.48
N THR A 374 -2.72 12.25 30.72
CA THR A 374 -1.97 13.10 31.65
C THR A 374 -0.47 13.12 31.36
N VAL A 375 0.05 12.10 30.66
CA VAL A 375 1.46 12.00 30.24
C VAL A 375 1.68 12.49 28.80
N VAL A 376 0.62 12.55 27.99
CA VAL A 376 0.65 13.06 26.62
C VAL A 376 0.53 14.58 26.63
N ARG A 377 1.64 15.28 26.36
CA ARG A 377 1.66 16.74 26.22
C ARG A 377 1.58 17.16 24.75
N GLY A 378 0.98 18.32 24.49
CA GLY A 378 0.89 18.85 23.13
C GLY A 378 2.17 19.46 22.59
N GLY A 379 2.35 19.35 21.27
CA GLY A 379 3.38 20.04 20.51
C GLY A 379 4.81 19.68 20.93
N THR A 380 5.64 20.70 21.17
CA THR A 380 7.04 20.57 21.60
C THR A 380 7.16 19.87 22.97
N GLY A 381 6.12 19.94 23.80
CA GLY A 381 6.08 19.22 25.07
C GLY A 381 6.16 17.71 24.90
N LEU A 382 5.62 17.14 23.81
CA LEU A 382 5.71 15.70 23.59
C LEU A 382 7.16 15.25 23.35
N ALA A 383 7.89 16.00 22.52
CA ALA A 383 9.24 15.67 22.08
C ALA A 383 10.34 15.96 23.10
N PHE A 384 10.21 17.06 23.83
CA PHE A 384 11.24 17.56 24.74
C PHE A 384 10.88 17.37 26.22
N ILE A 385 9.67 16.89 26.51
CA ILE A 385 9.23 16.53 27.87
C ILE A 385 8.81 15.05 27.90
N SER A 386 7.68 14.67 27.29
CA SER A 386 7.17 13.31 27.49
C SER A 386 8.15 12.20 27.05
N TYR A 387 8.88 12.36 25.94
CA TYR A 387 9.82 11.31 25.50
C TYR A 387 11.12 11.21 26.30
N PRO A 388 11.86 12.30 26.56
CA PRO A 388 13.11 12.20 27.31
C PRO A 388 12.90 11.70 28.74
N GLU A 389 11.75 12.02 29.34
CA GLU A 389 11.33 11.45 30.63
C GLU A 389 11.21 9.93 30.56
N THR A 390 10.58 9.42 29.50
CA THR A 390 10.40 7.98 29.38
C THR A 390 11.72 7.28 29.09
N ILE A 391 12.57 7.86 28.23
CA ILE A 391 13.90 7.31 27.92
C ILE A 391 14.78 7.26 29.16
N ALA A 392 14.69 8.26 30.04
CA ALA A 392 15.46 8.30 31.29
C ALA A 392 15.13 7.14 32.25
N LYS A 393 13.92 6.56 32.12
CA LYS A 393 13.47 5.41 32.93
C LYS A 393 13.85 4.06 32.34
N PHE A 394 14.46 4.01 31.15
CA PHE A 394 14.88 2.75 30.56
C PHE A 394 15.92 2.06 31.44
N THR A 395 15.62 0.81 31.80
CA THR A 395 16.48 -0.03 32.64
C THR A 395 17.83 -0.37 32.02
N ILE A 396 17.95 -0.26 30.69
CA ILE A 396 19.15 -0.62 29.92
C ILE A 396 19.58 0.60 29.10
N ALA A 397 20.80 1.08 29.35
CA ALA A 397 21.50 2.10 28.57
C ALA A 397 20.64 3.34 28.18
N PRO A 398 20.01 4.05 29.13
CA PRO A 398 19.13 5.19 28.85
C PRO A 398 19.84 6.32 28.10
N GLN A 399 21.14 6.54 28.36
CA GLN A 399 21.96 7.53 27.65
C GLN A 399 22.09 7.20 26.16
N PHE A 400 22.28 5.92 25.80
CA PHE A 400 22.39 5.48 24.41
C PHE A 400 21.11 5.76 23.63
N PHE A 401 19.95 5.40 24.20
CA PHE A 401 18.65 5.64 23.57
C PHE A 401 18.34 7.14 23.46
N SER A 402 18.76 7.93 24.44
CA SER A 402 18.66 9.40 24.41
C SER A 402 19.50 10.00 23.27
N VAL A 403 20.78 9.59 23.14
CA VAL A 403 21.66 10.02 22.04
C VAL A 403 21.08 9.64 20.69
N MET A 404 20.60 8.41 20.51
CA MET A 404 19.96 7.97 19.26
C MET A 404 18.71 8.76 18.93
N PHE A 405 17.84 8.98 19.91
CA PHE A 405 16.59 9.72 19.75
C PHE A 405 16.84 11.18 19.33
N PHE A 406 17.69 11.91 20.05
CA PHE A 406 17.98 13.31 19.72
C PHE A 406 18.86 13.47 18.48
N ALA A 407 19.74 12.51 18.17
CA ALA A 407 20.47 12.49 16.91
C ALA A 407 19.50 12.32 15.73
N MET A 408 18.52 11.43 15.86
CA MET A 408 17.46 11.26 14.86
C MET A 408 16.67 12.56 14.67
N LEU A 409 16.20 13.19 15.75
CA LEU A 409 15.47 14.46 15.65
C LEU A 409 16.31 15.55 14.99
N PHE A 410 17.59 15.68 15.34
CA PHE A 410 18.48 16.66 14.74
C PHE A 410 18.66 16.41 13.23
N VAL A 411 18.84 15.15 12.83
CA VAL A 411 18.98 14.75 11.41
C VAL A 411 17.70 14.99 10.61
N LEU A 412 16.53 14.65 11.16
CA LEU A 412 15.22 15.00 10.57
C LEU A 412 15.05 16.51 10.43
N GLY A 413 15.51 17.28 11.43
CA GLY A 413 15.57 18.73 11.38
C GLY A 413 16.37 19.24 10.18
N ILE A 414 17.59 18.73 9.99
CA ILE A 414 18.46 19.13 8.87
C ILE A 414 17.81 18.80 7.53
N GLY A 415 17.18 17.62 7.40
CA GLY A 415 16.51 17.19 6.16
C GLY A 415 15.46 18.19 5.65
N SER A 416 14.56 18.62 6.53
CA SER A 416 13.52 19.61 6.21
C SER A 416 14.12 21.01 5.99
N GLU A 417 15.03 21.45 6.87
CA GLU A 417 15.65 22.78 6.79
C GLU A 417 16.42 23.00 5.49
N VAL A 418 17.13 21.98 5.00
CA VAL A 418 17.85 22.07 3.73
C VAL A 418 16.91 22.38 2.57
N GLY A 419 15.70 21.81 2.54
CA GLY A 419 14.69 22.10 1.52
C GLY A 419 14.15 23.52 1.63
N LEU A 420 13.81 23.96 2.85
CA LEU A 420 13.27 25.29 3.13
C LEU A 420 14.30 26.40 2.81
N ALA A 421 15.52 26.29 3.34
CA ALA A 421 16.60 27.24 3.10
C ALA A 421 17.00 27.31 1.62
N SER A 422 17.06 26.16 0.93
CA SER A 422 17.41 26.12 -0.49
C SER A 422 16.38 26.84 -1.38
N ALA A 423 15.10 26.86 -0.99
CA ALA A 423 14.07 27.61 -1.68
C ALA A 423 14.28 29.12 -1.57
N ILE A 424 14.61 29.64 -0.38
CA ILE A 424 14.97 31.06 -0.18
C ILE A 424 16.21 31.41 -1.00
N ILE A 425 17.26 30.61 -0.90
CA ILE A 425 18.52 30.81 -1.64
C ILE A 425 18.26 30.81 -3.14
N SER A 426 17.43 29.91 -3.65
CA SER A 426 17.06 29.87 -5.06
C SER A 426 16.31 31.12 -5.51
N ILE A 427 15.39 31.65 -4.71
CA ILE A 427 14.65 32.88 -5.04
C ILE A 427 15.64 34.06 -5.16
N VAL A 428 16.56 34.20 -4.19
CA VAL A 428 17.55 35.30 -4.17
C VAL A 428 18.56 35.15 -5.32
N HIS A 429 19.06 33.95 -5.57
CA HIS A 429 19.99 33.65 -6.67
C HIS A 429 19.38 33.92 -8.04
N ASP A 430 18.08 33.62 -8.20
CA ASP A 430 17.36 33.90 -9.43
C ASP A 430 17.19 35.40 -9.71
N GLN A 431 17.15 36.25 -8.68
CA GLN A 431 17.12 37.73 -8.85
C GLN A 431 18.53 38.31 -9.07
N PHE A 432 19.55 37.73 -8.45
CA PHE A 432 20.94 38.22 -8.50
C PHE A 432 21.90 37.16 -9.10
N PRO A 433 21.76 36.79 -10.38
CA PRO A 433 22.51 35.68 -10.99
C PRO A 433 24.03 35.93 -11.10
N LYS A 434 24.50 37.18 -10.93
CA LYS A 434 25.93 37.53 -10.97
C LYS A 434 26.67 37.15 -9.69
N ILE A 435 25.97 36.97 -8.57
CA ILE A 435 26.57 36.65 -7.27
C ILE A 435 26.72 35.13 -7.18
N ARG A 436 27.89 34.64 -6.73
CA ARG A 436 28.10 33.20 -6.59
C ARG A 436 27.17 32.61 -5.52
N TYR A 437 26.59 31.47 -5.82
CA TYR A 437 25.65 30.74 -4.96
C TYR A 437 26.06 30.66 -3.48
N TRP A 438 27.31 30.31 -3.17
CA TRP A 438 27.75 30.14 -1.78
C TRP A 438 27.76 31.44 -0.96
N HIS A 439 27.95 32.61 -1.59
CA HIS A 439 27.85 33.90 -0.88
C HIS A 439 26.39 34.21 -0.52
N ILE A 440 25.46 33.89 -1.41
CA ILE A 440 24.02 34.02 -1.15
C ILE A 440 23.63 33.04 -0.04
N ALA A 441 24.07 31.78 -0.12
CA ALA A 441 23.81 30.79 0.92
C ALA A 441 24.34 31.23 2.29
N ALA A 442 25.58 31.74 2.35
CA ALA A 442 26.16 32.27 3.59
C ALA A 442 25.39 33.49 4.11
N GLY A 443 25.04 34.43 3.23
CA GLY A 443 24.25 35.61 3.56
C GLY A 443 22.86 35.25 4.10
N THR A 444 22.14 34.34 3.43
CA THR A 444 20.83 33.85 3.88
C THR A 444 20.94 33.15 5.23
N CYS A 445 21.87 32.21 5.42
CA CYS A 445 22.04 31.53 6.71
C CYS A 445 22.40 32.50 7.84
N LEU A 446 23.23 33.53 7.56
CA LEU A 446 23.57 34.55 8.55
C LEU A 446 22.37 35.43 8.90
N CYS A 447 21.58 35.86 7.91
CA CYS A 447 20.36 36.63 8.14
C CYS A 447 19.34 35.83 8.97
N GLU A 448 19.10 34.57 8.60
CA GLU A 448 18.16 33.70 9.30
C GLU A 448 18.64 33.32 10.71
N PHE A 449 19.96 33.20 10.92
CA PHE A 449 20.54 33.07 12.26
C PHE A 449 20.21 34.29 13.13
N LEU A 450 20.40 35.51 12.61
CA LEU A 450 20.11 36.75 13.35
C LEU A 450 18.63 36.89 13.68
N ILE A 451 17.73 36.52 12.76
CA ILE A 451 16.28 36.49 13.00
C ILE A 451 15.94 35.40 14.04
N GLY A 452 16.56 34.23 13.92
CA GLY A 452 16.36 33.09 14.81
C GLY A 452 16.73 33.36 16.27
N LEU A 453 17.57 34.36 16.56
CA LEU A 453 17.91 34.77 17.93
C LEU A 453 16.68 35.17 18.76
N ILE A 454 15.62 35.65 18.12
CA ILE A 454 14.37 36.02 18.80
C ILE A 454 13.70 34.78 19.44
N TYR A 455 13.80 33.61 18.80
CA TYR A 455 13.15 32.38 19.26
C TYR A 455 13.92 31.64 20.37
N VAL A 456 15.18 32.00 20.62
CA VAL A 456 16.01 31.43 21.71
C VAL A 456 16.10 32.36 22.94
N THR A 457 15.18 33.31 23.03
CA THR A 457 14.99 34.16 24.21
C THR A 457 14.08 33.47 25.25
N PRO A 458 14.03 33.95 26.51
CA PRO A 458 13.05 33.54 27.51
C PRO A 458 11.58 33.61 27.04
N GLY A 459 11.24 34.56 26.17
CA GLY A 459 9.92 34.69 25.53
C GLY A 459 9.81 33.95 24.19
N GLY A 460 10.80 33.15 23.81
CA GLY A 460 10.93 32.55 22.50
C GLY A 460 9.79 31.61 22.13
N GLN A 461 9.32 30.78 23.07
CA GLN A 461 8.18 29.87 22.83
C GLN A 461 6.89 30.63 22.50
N PHE A 462 6.61 31.73 23.21
CA PHE A 462 5.48 32.59 22.87
C PHE A 462 5.59 33.14 21.44
N MET A 463 6.80 33.47 20.99
CA MET A 463 7.05 33.99 19.66
C MET A 463 6.93 32.90 18.58
N ILE A 464 7.41 31.68 18.83
CA ILE A 464 7.23 30.54 17.92
C ILE A 464 5.74 30.29 17.70
N THR A 465 4.95 30.18 18.78
CA THR A 465 3.50 29.97 18.69
C THR A 465 2.78 31.14 17.98
N PHE A 466 3.21 32.37 18.23
CA PHE A 466 2.65 33.56 17.57
C PHE A 466 2.89 33.56 16.05
N VAL A 467 4.14 33.32 15.62
CA VAL A 467 4.51 33.33 14.20
C VAL A 467 3.92 32.12 13.47
N ASP A 468 3.94 30.93 14.08
CA ASP A 468 3.34 29.73 13.48
C ASP A 468 1.83 29.91 13.23
N TYR A 469 1.12 30.54 14.16
CA TYR A 469 -0.31 30.83 14.00
C TYR A 469 -0.55 31.87 12.90
N TYR A 470 -0.07 33.11 13.06
CA TYR A 470 -0.45 34.21 12.19
C TYR A 470 0.25 34.22 10.82
N VAL A 471 1.49 33.76 10.74
CA VAL A 471 2.32 33.88 9.52
C VAL A 471 2.36 32.58 8.71
N THR A 472 2.24 31.44 9.38
CA THR A 472 2.46 30.14 8.72
C THR A 472 1.14 29.41 8.49
N SER A 473 0.39 29.11 9.55
CA SER A 473 -0.84 28.32 9.49
C SER A 473 -1.99 29.07 8.82
N PHE A 474 -2.24 30.32 9.20
CA PHE A 474 -3.36 31.10 8.63
C PHE A 474 -3.15 31.52 7.19
N ILE A 475 -1.91 31.84 6.81
CA ILE A 475 -1.60 32.28 5.45
C ILE A 475 -1.65 31.10 4.49
N ALA A 476 -1.07 29.93 4.82
CA ALA A 476 -0.81 28.85 3.86
C ALA A 476 -2.02 28.43 2.99
N PHE A 477 -3.24 28.43 3.51
CA PHE A 477 -4.42 27.94 2.78
C PHE A 477 -4.85 28.87 1.62
N LEU A 478 -4.67 30.19 1.75
CA LEU A 478 -5.18 31.14 0.76
C LEU A 478 -4.31 31.18 -0.51
N PRO A 479 -2.97 31.34 -0.45
CA PRO A 479 -2.07 31.15 -1.58
C PRO A 479 -2.22 29.77 -2.23
N ALA A 480 -2.43 28.71 -1.44
CA ALA A 480 -2.64 27.36 -1.96
C ALA A 480 -3.89 27.27 -2.85
N ALA A 481 -5.01 27.85 -2.42
CA ALA A 481 -6.22 27.89 -3.23
C ALA A 481 -6.02 28.69 -4.53
N PHE A 482 -5.38 29.86 -4.44
CA PHE A 482 -5.13 30.70 -5.61
C PHE A 482 -4.12 30.09 -6.58
N GLU A 483 -3.15 29.31 -6.11
CA GLU A 483 -2.20 28.60 -6.97
C GLU A 483 -2.91 27.60 -7.87
N MET A 484 -3.80 26.80 -7.29
CA MET A 484 -4.63 25.85 -8.03
C MET A 484 -5.55 26.55 -9.03
N ILE A 485 -6.18 27.65 -8.62
CA ILE A 485 -7.07 28.44 -9.49
C ILE A 485 -6.27 29.05 -10.66
N ALA A 486 -5.08 29.57 -10.40
CA ALA A 486 -4.22 30.14 -11.42
C ALA A 486 -3.82 29.09 -12.47
N VAL A 487 -3.41 27.89 -12.05
CA VAL A 487 -3.03 26.82 -12.98
C VAL A 487 -4.23 26.28 -13.74
N ALA A 488 -5.34 25.95 -13.06
CA ALA A 488 -6.47 25.27 -13.69
C ALA A 488 -7.36 26.21 -14.54
N TRP A 489 -7.55 27.46 -14.11
CA TRP A 489 -8.52 28.38 -14.71
C TRP A 489 -7.89 29.57 -15.43
N SER A 490 -6.75 30.10 -14.95
CA SER A 490 -6.08 31.22 -15.63
C SER A 490 -5.19 30.75 -16.77
N TYR A 491 -4.24 29.86 -16.49
CA TYR A 491 -3.38 29.27 -17.52
C TYR A 491 -4.16 28.28 -18.40
N GLY A 492 -5.16 27.62 -17.79
CA GLY A 492 -6.04 26.68 -18.44
C GLY A 492 -5.58 25.24 -18.23
N LEU A 493 -6.45 24.43 -17.64
CA LEU A 493 -6.16 23.02 -17.36
C LEU A 493 -5.77 22.23 -18.62
N GLY A 494 -6.36 22.54 -19.78
CA GLY A 494 -6.00 21.90 -21.05
C GLY A 494 -4.55 22.16 -21.45
N ASN A 495 -4.10 23.41 -21.33
CA ASN A 495 -2.72 23.81 -21.62
C ASN A 495 -1.75 23.13 -20.65
N PHE A 496 -2.06 23.18 -19.34
CA PHE A 496 -1.25 22.52 -18.32
C PHE A 496 -1.14 21.01 -18.54
N LEU A 497 -2.24 20.34 -18.91
CA LEU A 497 -2.21 18.90 -19.20
C LEU A 497 -1.40 18.57 -20.45
N ASN A 498 -1.44 19.42 -21.47
CA ASN A 498 -0.61 19.27 -22.66
C ASN A 498 0.88 19.43 -22.32
N ASP A 499 1.23 20.40 -21.48
CA ASP A 499 2.61 20.59 -20.98
C ASP A 499 3.09 19.39 -20.17
N VAL A 500 2.23 18.82 -19.33
CA VAL A 500 2.52 17.59 -18.59
C VAL A 500 2.70 16.40 -19.52
N GLU A 501 1.84 16.25 -20.53
CA GLU A 501 1.95 15.18 -21.52
C GLU A 501 3.25 15.33 -22.33
N PHE A 502 3.63 16.55 -22.67
CA PHE A 502 4.89 16.87 -23.33
C PHE A 502 6.10 16.51 -22.47
N MET A 503 6.09 16.90 -21.20
CA MET A 503 7.20 16.68 -20.26
C MET A 503 7.34 15.20 -19.83
N LEU A 504 6.24 14.56 -19.45
CA LEU A 504 6.24 13.19 -18.88
C LEU A 504 5.95 12.09 -19.91
N LYS A 505 5.52 12.43 -21.12
CA LYS A 505 5.05 11.48 -22.15
C LYS A 505 3.93 10.56 -21.66
N LYS A 506 3.13 11.05 -20.71
CA LYS A 506 2.03 10.32 -20.06
C LYS A 506 0.81 11.23 -19.93
N ARG A 507 -0.38 10.69 -20.27
CA ARG A 507 -1.65 11.37 -20.01
C ARG A 507 -2.11 11.14 -18.58
N LEU A 508 -2.37 12.23 -17.86
CA LEU A 508 -2.92 12.15 -16.50
C LEU A 508 -4.42 11.79 -16.54
N SER A 509 -4.79 10.87 -15.64
CA SER A 509 -6.16 10.38 -15.47
C SER A 509 -7.15 11.48 -15.04
N LEU A 510 -8.44 11.22 -15.26
CA LEU A 510 -9.54 12.13 -14.91
C LEU A 510 -9.51 12.56 -13.43
N PHE A 511 -9.03 11.69 -12.54
CA PHE A 511 -8.90 12.00 -11.12
C PHE A 511 -8.08 13.28 -10.88
N TRP A 512 -6.91 13.40 -11.51
CA TRP A 512 -6.05 14.59 -11.37
C TRP A 512 -6.73 15.84 -11.94
N ARG A 513 -7.44 15.68 -13.06
CA ARG A 513 -8.17 16.79 -13.71
C ARG A 513 -9.28 17.34 -12.82
N ILE A 514 -10.02 16.46 -12.14
CA ILE A 514 -11.09 16.86 -11.20
C ILE A 514 -10.50 17.45 -9.92
N CYS A 515 -9.43 16.84 -9.40
CA CYS A 515 -8.75 17.34 -8.21
C CYS A 515 -8.24 18.76 -8.44
N TRP A 516 -7.50 18.96 -9.52
CA TRP A 516 -6.90 20.26 -9.82
C TRP A 516 -7.91 21.34 -10.23
N SER A 517 -9.00 20.97 -10.90
CA SER A 517 -10.00 21.95 -11.37
C SER A 517 -10.98 22.41 -10.30
N ILE A 518 -11.49 21.49 -9.47
CA ILE A 518 -12.67 21.76 -8.62
C ILE A 518 -12.45 21.26 -7.18
N LEU A 519 -12.04 20.01 -6.99
CA LEU A 519 -12.13 19.35 -5.69
C LEU A 519 -11.13 19.92 -4.67
N THR A 520 -9.84 19.99 -5.04
CA THR A 520 -8.78 20.52 -4.19
C THR A 520 -8.97 22.00 -3.86
N PRO A 521 -9.17 22.92 -4.84
CA PRO A 521 -9.40 24.32 -4.52
C PRO A 521 -10.71 24.55 -3.73
N GLY A 522 -11.77 23.77 -4.01
CA GLY A 522 -13.02 23.85 -3.27
C GLY A 522 -12.87 23.47 -1.80
N ILE A 523 -12.21 22.35 -1.50
CA ILE A 523 -11.98 21.89 -0.12
C ILE A 523 -11.13 22.89 0.66
N VAL A 524 -10.03 23.39 0.07
CA VAL A 524 -9.16 24.37 0.73
C VAL A 524 -9.91 25.67 1.03
N LEU A 525 -10.74 26.16 0.11
CA LEU A 525 -11.55 27.36 0.33
C LEU A 525 -12.62 27.17 1.40
N ILE A 526 -13.34 26.04 1.40
CA ILE A 526 -14.35 25.74 2.43
C ILE A 526 -13.71 25.74 3.81
N ILE A 527 -12.54 25.13 3.94
CA ILE A 527 -11.81 25.05 5.21
C ILE A 527 -11.29 26.43 5.62
N PHE A 528 -10.78 27.23 4.69
CA PHE A 528 -10.36 28.60 4.98
C PHE A 528 -11.52 29.45 5.53
N PHE A 529 -12.68 29.44 4.87
CA PHE A 529 -13.85 30.18 5.35
C PHE A 529 -14.40 29.64 6.68
N TYR A 530 -14.38 28.32 6.87
CA TYR A 530 -14.77 27.70 8.14
C TYR A 530 -13.85 28.12 9.29
N THR A 531 -12.53 28.14 9.06
CA THR A 531 -11.53 28.56 10.05
C THR A 531 -11.70 30.04 10.40
N PHE A 532 -11.99 30.87 9.40
CA PHE A 532 -12.26 32.28 9.61
C PHE A 532 -13.56 32.53 10.38
N ALA A 533 -14.61 31.73 10.11
CA ALA A 533 -15.90 31.83 10.79
C ALA A 533 -15.86 31.36 12.26
N ASN A 534 -14.98 30.41 12.59
CA ASN A 534 -14.82 29.86 13.94
C ASN A 534 -13.49 30.29 14.58
N LEU A 535 -13.08 31.53 14.34
CA LEU A 535 -11.79 32.03 14.79
C LEU A 535 -11.72 32.10 16.32
N GLU A 536 -10.87 31.27 16.92
CA GLU A 536 -10.53 31.37 18.34
C GLU A 536 -9.31 32.28 18.54
N LEU A 537 -9.31 33.02 19.65
CA LEU A 537 -8.15 33.82 20.04
C LEU A 537 -7.00 32.91 20.46
N LEU A 538 -5.80 33.21 19.95
CA LEU A 538 -4.58 32.47 20.26
C LEU A 538 -4.30 32.48 21.77
N LYS A 539 -4.02 31.30 22.34
CA LYS A 539 -3.65 31.12 23.74
C LYS A 539 -2.36 30.32 23.83
N TYR A 540 -1.55 30.62 24.83
CA TYR A 540 -0.37 29.84 25.18
C TYR A 540 -0.41 29.51 26.68
N ASN A 541 -0.24 28.24 27.06
CA ASN A 541 -0.40 27.76 28.44
C ASN A 541 -1.68 28.26 29.13
N LYS A 542 -2.81 28.26 28.38
CA LYS A 542 -4.13 28.77 28.82
C LYS A 542 -4.19 30.27 29.14
N LYS A 543 -3.11 31.02 28.91
CA LYS A 543 -3.06 32.49 29.04
C LYS A 543 -3.30 33.14 27.68
N PHE A 544 -4.00 34.27 27.70
CA PHE A 544 -4.22 35.09 26.51
C PHE A 544 -3.03 36.00 26.25
N TYR A 545 -2.76 36.26 24.98
CA TYR A 545 -1.82 37.31 24.58
C TYR A 545 -2.44 38.71 24.83
N PRO A 546 -1.61 39.74 25.06
CA PRO A 546 -2.08 41.12 25.13
C PRO A 546 -2.64 41.57 23.78
N TYR A 547 -3.61 42.49 23.83
CA TYR A 547 -4.33 42.95 22.63
C TYR A 547 -3.42 43.57 21.58
N SER A 548 -2.37 44.29 22.00
CA SER A 548 -1.35 44.85 21.10
C SER A 548 -0.68 43.79 20.22
N ILE A 549 -0.45 42.59 20.75
CA ILE A 549 0.18 41.50 19.99
C ILE A 549 -0.79 40.89 18.98
N TYR A 550 -2.08 40.78 19.30
CA TYR A 550 -3.07 40.35 18.31
C TYR A 550 -3.14 41.32 17.12
N VAL A 551 -3.09 42.63 17.38
CA VAL A 551 -3.06 43.65 16.32
C VAL A 551 -1.84 43.46 15.42
N VAL A 552 -0.66 43.26 16.01
CA VAL A 552 0.57 42.97 15.25
C VAL A 552 0.42 41.70 14.41
N GLY A 553 -0.17 40.64 14.96
CA GLY A 553 -0.43 39.38 14.24
C GLY A 553 -1.30 39.59 13.00
N TRP A 554 -2.38 40.35 13.13
CA TRP A 554 -3.28 40.69 12.01
C TRP A 554 -2.62 41.59 10.95
N ILE A 555 -1.72 42.49 11.36
CA ILE A 555 -0.92 43.29 10.43
C ILE A 555 0.02 42.38 9.62
N LEU A 556 0.74 41.47 10.26
CA LEU A 556 1.63 40.52 9.57
C LEU A 556 0.87 39.63 8.59
N PHE A 557 -0.30 39.12 9.00
CA PHE A 557 -1.20 38.38 8.12
C PHE A 557 -1.60 39.21 6.89
N SER A 558 -2.01 40.47 7.11
CA SER A 558 -2.46 41.36 6.04
C SER A 558 -1.34 41.68 5.06
N ILE A 559 -0.10 41.86 5.51
CA ILE A 559 1.06 42.15 4.66
C ILE A 559 1.28 41.05 3.61
N ALA A 560 1.13 39.78 4.00
CA ALA A 560 1.32 38.66 3.09
C ALA A 560 0.13 38.45 2.16
N VAL A 561 -1.11 38.54 2.66
CA VAL A 561 -2.33 38.34 1.85
C VAL A 561 -2.50 39.45 0.82
N LEU A 562 -2.21 40.71 1.19
CA LEU A 562 -2.33 41.86 0.28
C LEU A 562 -1.36 41.80 -0.90
N GLN A 563 -0.32 40.95 -0.87
CA GLN A 563 0.57 40.78 -2.02
C GLN A 563 -0.18 40.27 -3.26
N ILE A 564 -1.17 39.39 -3.10
CA ILE A 564 -1.93 38.84 -4.23
C ILE A 564 -2.67 39.96 -5.01
N PRO A 565 -3.57 40.75 -4.40
CA PRO A 565 -4.26 41.83 -5.12
C PRO A 565 -3.30 42.96 -5.55
N LEU A 566 -2.27 43.28 -4.76
CA LEU A 566 -1.28 44.31 -5.11
C LEU A 566 -0.58 43.98 -6.43
N TRP A 567 -0.14 42.73 -6.61
CA TRP A 567 0.55 42.31 -7.83
C TRP A 567 -0.37 42.18 -9.04
N ILE A 568 -1.64 41.83 -8.85
CA ILE A 568 -2.66 41.92 -9.90
C ILE A 568 -2.78 43.36 -10.40
N ILE A 569 -2.89 44.33 -9.47
CA ILE A 569 -2.96 45.75 -9.79
C ILE A 569 -1.70 46.22 -10.52
N ILE A 570 -0.51 45.87 -10.04
CA ILE A 570 0.78 46.22 -10.67
C ILE A 570 0.89 45.64 -12.08
N ALA A 571 0.50 44.38 -12.28
CA ALA A 571 0.54 43.72 -13.58
C ALA A 571 -0.38 44.41 -14.60
N ILE A 572 -1.57 44.82 -14.16
CA ILE A 572 -2.53 45.60 -14.96
C ILE A 572 -1.93 46.97 -15.31
N PHE A 573 -1.41 47.72 -14.33
CA PHE A 573 -0.83 49.05 -14.58
C PHE A 573 0.41 49.02 -15.48
N LYS A 574 1.23 47.96 -15.44
CA LYS A 574 2.36 47.77 -16.37
C LYS A 574 1.92 47.67 -17.84
N LYS A 575 0.64 47.39 -18.11
CA LYS A 575 0.04 47.27 -19.45
C LYS A 575 -0.90 48.44 -19.79
N ARG A 576 -0.79 49.58 -19.08
CA ARG A 576 -1.64 50.78 -19.20
C ARG A 576 -1.71 51.39 -20.61
N SER A 577 -0.76 51.09 -21.49
CA SER A 577 -0.79 51.55 -22.89
C SER A 577 -1.88 50.88 -23.74
N LEU A 578 -2.54 49.84 -23.24
CA LEU A 578 -3.57 49.08 -23.96
C LEU A 578 -4.99 49.41 -23.44
N PRO A 579 -6.04 49.21 -24.27
CA PRO A 579 -7.43 49.32 -23.84
C PRO A 579 -7.74 48.43 -22.63
N PHE A 580 -8.59 48.88 -21.70
CA PHE A 580 -8.83 48.22 -20.41
C PHE A 580 -9.09 46.70 -20.50
N ARG A 581 -9.90 46.26 -21.46
CA ARG A 581 -10.20 44.83 -21.70
C ARG A 581 -8.95 44.03 -22.12
N LYS A 582 -8.09 44.60 -22.96
CA LYS A 582 -6.82 43.98 -23.41
C LYS A 582 -5.75 44.06 -22.32
N MET A 583 -5.75 45.12 -21.52
CA MET A 583 -4.86 45.29 -20.37
C MET A 583 -5.06 44.17 -19.34
N ILE A 584 -6.30 43.86 -18.98
CA ILE A 584 -6.62 42.74 -18.08
C ILE A 584 -6.27 41.41 -18.74
N SER A 585 -6.71 41.16 -19.97
CA SER A 585 -6.47 39.88 -20.64
C SER A 585 -4.99 39.55 -20.79
N GLN A 586 -4.12 40.52 -21.08
CA GLN A 586 -2.68 40.27 -21.22
C GLN A 586 -1.94 40.14 -19.88
N ALA A 587 -2.51 40.59 -18.77
CA ALA A 587 -1.89 40.45 -17.45
C ALA A 587 -1.95 38.99 -16.94
N PHE A 588 -2.93 38.22 -17.38
CA PHE A 588 -3.15 36.81 -17.02
C PHE A 588 -2.57 35.81 -18.05
N GLN A 589 -2.03 36.29 -19.17
CA GLN A 589 -1.38 35.45 -20.17
C GLN A 589 0.07 35.14 -19.79
N PRO A 590 0.61 33.96 -20.19
CA PRO A 590 1.98 33.60 -19.92
C PRO A 590 2.97 34.57 -20.56
N SER A 591 4.04 34.86 -19.83
CA SER A 591 5.18 35.65 -20.30
C SER A 591 5.97 34.87 -21.35
N LYS A 592 6.71 35.58 -22.21
CA LYS A 592 7.67 34.95 -23.16
C LYS A 592 8.77 34.15 -22.47
N SER A 593 8.97 34.36 -21.17
CA SER A 593 9.93 33.63 -20.33
C SER A 593 9.40 32.32 -19.77
N TRP A 594 8.10 32.03 -19.93
CA TRP A 594 7.48 30.77 -19.54
C TRP A 594 7.72 29.69 -20.60
N GLY A 595 8.12 28.50 -20.17
CA GLY A 595 8.44 27.36 -21.04
C GLY A 595 9.78 26.69 -20.67
N PRO A 596 10.15 25.61 -21.38
CA PRO A 596 11.39 24.88 -21.12
C PRO A 596 12.62 25.77 -21.34
N SER A 597 13.66 25.53 -20.55
CA SER A 597 14.88 26.35 -20.55
C SER A 597 15.87 26.03 -21.67
N ASN A 598 15.82 24.81 -22.23
CA ASN A 598 16.70 24.33 -23.31
C ASN A 598 16.14 24.66 -24.70
N ALA A 599 17.03 25.08 -25.61
CA ALA A 599 16.66 25.41 -26.99
C ALA A 599 16.16 24.19 -27.80
N GLU A 600 16.69 22.98 -27.56
CA GLU A 600 16.23 21.74 -28.21
C GLU A 600 14.80 21.36 -27.79
N ASP A 601 14.48 21.52 -26.51
CA ASP A 601 13.13 21.27 -25.97
C ASP A 601 12.12 22.34 -26.43
N GLN A 602 12.58 23.58 -26.67
CA GLN A 602 11.77 24.65 -27.28
C GLN A 602 11.52 24.44 -28.78
N LEU A 603 12.51 23.98 -29.55
CA LEU A 603 12.36 23.64 -30.99
C LEU A 603 11.33 22.52 -31.22
N GLY A 604 11.20 21.59 -30.27
CA GLY A 604 10.14 20.58 -30.28
C GLY A 604 8.73 21.16 -30.07
N LEU A 605 8.62 22.28 -29.36
CA LEU A 605 7.35 23.01 -29.15
C LEU A 605 6.93 23.79 -30.40
N ASP A 606 7.87 24.49 -31.05
CA ASP A 606 7.60 25.31 -32.25
C ASP A 606 7.15 24.45 -33.44
N ASN A 607 7.69 23.23 -33.58
CA ASN A 607 7.29 22.27 -34.62
C ASN A 607 5.84 21.76 -34.46
N VAL A 608 5.31 21.75 -33.24
CA VAL A 608 3.92 21.34 -32.97
C VAL A 608 2.95 22.51 -33.21
N VAL A 609 3.39 23.74 -32.95
CA VAL A 609 2.60 24.96 -33.22
C VAL A 609 2.47 25.20 -34.74
N PHE A 610 3.48 24.85 -35.54
CA PHE A 610 3.45 24.98 -37.01
C PHE A 610 2.49 23.99 -37.71
N GLN A 611 1.96 22.98 -37.02
CA GLN A 611 0.96 22.06 -37.59
C GLN A 611 -0.50 22.53 -37.41
N ILE A 612 -0.74 23.68 -36.76
CA ILE A 612 -2.09 24.13 -36.42
C ILE A 612 -2.61 25.26 -37.33
N ASP A 613 -1.77 25.94 -38.10
CA ASP A 613 -2.22 26.99 -39.05
C ASP A 613 -1.62 26.78 -40.45
N GLU A 614 -2.33 26.09 -41.33
CA GLU A 614 -2.32 26.43 -42.77
C GLU A 614 -3.48 25.75 -43.52
N SER A 615 -4.54 26.52 -43.74
CA SER A 615 -5.47 26.33 -44.85
C SER A 615 -5.41 27.58 -45.72
N HIS A 616 -4.82 27.46 -46.92
CA HIS A 616 -5.22 28.05 -48.21
C HIS A 616 -4.03 28.44 -49.12
N VAL A 617 -4.23 28.13 -50.41
CA VAL A 617 -3.60 28.68 -51.62
C VAL A 617 -2.40 27.92 -52.23
N GLY A 618 -2.70 27.16 -53.29
CA GLY A 618 -2.17 27.47 -54.64
C GLY A 618 -0.93 26.73 -55.18
N ASN A 619 -1.19 25.67 -55.95
CA ASN A 619 -0.51 25.20 -57.18
C ASN A 619 0.96 25.58 -57.48
N SER A 620 1.81 24.55 -57.64
CA SER A 620 2.47 24.12 -58.90
C SER A 620 3.41 22.94 -58.57
N GLU A 621 3.10 21.70 -58.99
CA GLU A 621 3.58 21.07 -60.24
C GLU A 621 5.14 21.05 -60.31
N THR A 622 5.87 19.93 -60.50
CA THR A 622 5.66 18.83 -61.44
C THR A 622 6.66 17.66 -61.20
N ARG A 623 6.14 16.42 -61.08
CA ARG A 623 6.60 15.11 -61.67
C ARG A 623 7.88 14.39 -61.18
N CYS A 624 7.98 13.04 -61.18
CA CYS A 624 7.14 11.97 -61.76
C CYS A 624 7.37 10.56 -61.13
N TYR A 625 6.26 9.95 -60.70
CA TYR A 625 5.78 8.55 -60.62
C TYR A 625 6.64 7.30 -60.96
N PHE A 626 6.33 6.20 -60.24
CA PHE A 626 5.53 5.09 -60.83
C PHE A 626 4.63 4.40 -59.80
N GLU A 627 3.34 4.32 -60.16
CA GLU A 627 2.22 3.68 -59.49
C GLU A 627 1.91 2.35 -60.22
N ASN A 628 1.39 1.34 -59.52
CA ASN A 628 0.18 0.62 -59.95
C ASN A 628 -0.22 -0.46 -58.94
N SER A 629 -1.32 -0.23 -58.23
CA SER A 629 -2.64 -0.80 -58.58
C SER A 629 -3.50 -0.89 -57.32
N THR A 630 -4.35 0.12 -57.18
CA THR A 630 -5.57 0.09 -56.40
C THR A 630 -6.56 -0.90 -57.00
N ALA A 631 -7.18 -1.71 -56.15
CA ALA A 631 -8.62 -1.88 -56.05
C ALA A 631 -8.93 -3.15 -55.24
N VAL A 632 -9.65 -2.99 -54.13
CA VAL A 632 -10.96 -3.62 -53.89
C VAL A 632 -11.40 -3.24 -52.46
N LEU A 633 -12.50 -2.48 -52.43
CA LEU A 633 -13.44 -2.25 -51.33
C LEU A 633 -12.96 -1.45 -50.11
N ASN A 634 -13.26 -0.14 -50.19
CA ASN A 634 -13.91 0.57 -49.10
C ASN A 634 -15.07 -0.28 -48.54
N GLU A 635 -14.89 -0.82 -47.34
CA GLU A 635 -16.02 -1.13 -46.47
C GLU A 635 -15.96 -0.18 -45.28
N GLN A 636 -17.01 0.62 -45.14
CA GLN A 636 -17.27 1.45 -43.98
C GLN A 636 -17.33 0.58 -42.72
N VAL A 637 -16.53 0.88 -41.70
CA VAL A 637 -16.95 0.68 -40.31
C VAL A 637 -16.55 1.90 -39.50
N ILE A 638 -17.54 2.77 -39.31
CA ILE A 638 -17.68 3.57 -38.09
C ILE A 638 -17.74 2.56 -36.94
N ASP A 639 -16.80 2.58 -35.99
CA ASP A 639 -17.20 2.36 -34.61
C ASP A 639 -16.28 3.06 -33.61
N SER A 640 -16.93 3.87 -32.79
CA SER A 640 -16.43 4.50 -31.57
C SER A 640 -16.06 3.43 -30.54
N SER A 641 -14.85 2.88 -30.56
CA SER A 641 -14.50 1.86 -29.58
C SER A 641 -14.16 2.50 -28.22
N LYS A 642 -15.06 2.32 -27.24
CA LYS A 642 -14.80 2.51 -25.79
C LYS A 642 -13.37 2.10 -25.44
N GLU A 643 -12.59 3.01 -24.84
CA GLU A 643 -11.27 2.70 -24.27
C GLU A 643 -11.37 1.47 -23.36
N HIS A 644 -10.63 0.41 -23.71
CA HIS A 644 -10.54 -0.78 -22.86
C HIS A 644 -9.84 -0.40 -21.56
N ALA A 645 -10.40 -0.80 -20.41
CA ALA A 645 -9.73 -0.61 -19.14
C ALA A 645 -8.41 -1.39 -19.12
N THR A 646 -7.29 -0.69 -19.02
CA THR A 646 -5.95 -1.25 -18.80
C THR A 646 -5.52 -1.04 -17.36
N TRP A 647 -4.50 -1.77 -16.92
CA TRP A 647 -3.82 -1.53 -15.64
C TRP A 647 -3.17 -0.13 -15.64
N ASN A 648 -3.15 0.57 -14.50
CA ASN A 648 -2.50 1.89 -14.44
C ASN A 648 -0.97 1.75 -14.38
N ASN A 649 -0.49 0.65 -13.81
CA ASN A 649 0.94 0.33 -13.72
C ASN A 649 1.17 -1.18 -13.84
N SER A 650 2.30 -1.57 -14.41
CA SER A 650 2.79 -2.95 -14.52
C SER A 650 2.85 -3.69 -13.18
N VAL A 651 3.09 -2.98 -12.07
CA VAL A 651 3.14 -3.56 -10.72
C VAL A 651 1.73 -3.94 -10.23
N GLU A 652 0.68 -3.21 -10.62
CA GLU A 652 -0.70 -3.54 -10.24
C GLU A 652 -1.12 -4.90 -10.82
N PHE A 653 -0.73 -5.18 -12.06
CA PHE A 653 -0.94 -6.49 -12.68
C PHE A 653 -0.22 -7.59 -11.90
N LEU A 654 1.08 -7.40 -11.61
CA LEU A 654 1.88 -8.37 -10.87
C LEU A 654 1.28 -8.65 -9.49
N MET A 655 0.95 -7.61 -8.72
CA MET A 655 0.35 -7.75 -7.39
C MET A 655 -1.04 -8.40 -7.44
N SER A 656 -1.85 -8.09 -8.45
CA SER A 656 -3.16 -8.73 -8.64
C SER A 656 -3.02 -10.22 -8.95
N CYS A 657 -2.02 -10.60 -9.75
CA CYS A 657 -1.73 -12.00 -10.03
C CYS A 657 -1.20 -12.74 -8.80
N ILE A 658 -0.38 -12.09 -7.96
CA ILE A 658 0.06 -12.65 -6.68
C ILE A 658 -1.14 -12.85 -5.75
N ALA A 659 -2.02 -11.87 -5.62
CA ALA A 659 -3.21 -11.96 -4.76
C ALA A 659 -4.22 -13.03 -5.24
N VAL A 660 -4.26 -13.30 -6.54
CA VAL A 660 -5.06 -14.41 -7.10
C VAL A 660 -4.43 -15.76 -6.83
N SER A 661 -3.12 -15.87 -7.04
CA SER A 661 -2.38 -17.15 -6.97
C SER A 661 -2.02 -17.55 -5.54
N VAL A 662 -2.04 -16.63 -4.58
CA VAL A 662 -1.81 -16.91 -3.16
C VAL A 662 -3.13 -16.77 -2.42
N GLY A 663 -3.71 -17.91 -2.03
CA GLY A 663 -5.02 -17.97 -1.39
C GLY A 663 -5.08 -19.00 -0.26
N PHE A 664 -6.30 -19.45 0.08
CA PHE A 664 -6.52 -20.47 1.12
C PHE A 664 -5.77 -21.79 0.85
N GLY A 665 -5.59 -22.11 -0.43
CA GLY A 665 -4.89 -23.31 -0.87
C GLY A 665 -3.44 -23.40 -0.37
N ASN A 666 -2.75 -22.27 -0.24
CA ASN A 666 -1.37 -22.22 0.25
C ASN A 666 -1.29 -22.44 1.77
N ILE A 667 -2.29 -22.01 2.53
CA ILE A 667 -2.25 -22.02 4.00
C ILE A 667 -2.74 -23.34 4.59
N TRP A 668 -3.86 -23.90 4.11
CA TRP A 668 -4.41 -25.13 4.71
C TRP A 668 -4.31 -26.35 3.80
N ARG A 669 -4.38 -26.18 2.47
CA ARG A 669 -4.49 -27.33 1.54
C ARG A 669 -3.11 -27.90 1.26
N PHE A 670 -2.13 -27.04 0.96
CA PHE A 670 -0.77 -27.47 0.68
C PHE A 670 -0.13 -28.22 1.85
N PRO A 671 -0.12 -27.69 3.09
CA PRO A 671 0.56 -28.38 4.19
C PRO A 671 -0.07 -29.75 4.47
N PHE A 672 -1.41 -29.82 4.43
CA PHE A 672 -2.14 -31.07 4.62
C PHE A 672 -1.88 -32.08 3.51
N THR A 673 -1.97 -31.65 2.25
CA THR A 673 -1.71 -32.51 1.09
C THR A 673 -0.29 -33.05 1.11
N ALA A 674 0.69 -32.20 1.44
CA ALA A 674 2.07 -32.60 1.57
C ALA A 674 2.25 -33.65 2.67
N TYR A 675 1.61 -33.46 3.82
CA TYR A 675 1.62 -34.42 4.92
C TYR A 675 1.05 -35.79 4.52
N GLU A 676 -0.16 -35.84 3.97
CA GLU A 676 -0.81 -37.11 3.59
C GLU A 676 -0.02 -37.89 2.53
N ASN A 677 0.67 -37.16 1.65
CA ASN A 677 1.36 -37.71 0.49
C ASN A 677 2.87 -37.87 0.68
N GLY A 678 3.34 -37.96 1.93
CA GLY A 678 4.72 -38.35 2.26
C GLY A 678 5.60 -37.27 2.89
N GLY A 679 4.99 -36.23 3.45
CA GLY A 679 5.69 -35.14 4.14
C GLY A 679 6.65 -34.42 3.19
N GLY A 680 7.91 -34.28 3.58
CA GLY A 680 8.92 -33.62 2.76
C GLY A 680 9.19 -34.32 1.42
N ALA A 681 8.88 -35.61 1.28
CA ALA A 681 9.03 -36.32 0.02
C ALA A 681 8.07 -35.75 -1.05
N PHE A 682 6.87 -35.29 -0.66
CA PHE A 682 5.88 -34.68 -1.57
C PHE A 682 6.39 -33.41 -2.27
N LEU A 683 7.37 -32.71 -1.67
CA LEU A 683 7.95 -31.51 -2.28
C LEU A 683 8.64 -31.82 -3.61
N ILE A 684 9.18 -33.02 -3.78
CA ILE A 684 9.83 -33.45 -5.03
C ILE A 684 8.82 -33.50 -6.19
N PRO A 685 7.74 -34.30 -6.14
CA PRO A 685 6.75 -34.32 -7.21
C PRO A 685 6.07 -32.96 -7.39
N TYR A 686 5.80 -32.21 -6.30
CA TYR A 686 5.25 -30.86 -6.41
C TYR A 686 6.15 -29.91 -7.21
N VAL A 687 7.43 -29.79 -6.87
CA VAL A 687 8.37 -28.91 -7.56
C VAL A 687 8.61 -29.37 -9.00
N VAL A 688 8.78 -30.68 -9.22
CA VAL A 688 8.94 -31.24 -10.58
C VAL A 688 7.73 -30.89 -11.44
N LEU A 689 6.52 -31.10 -10.95
CA LEU A 689 5.30 -30.81 -11.70
C LEU A 689 5.04 -29.32 -11.86
N LEU A 690 5.44 -28.49 -10.90
CA LEU A 690 5.42 -27.04 -11.05
C LEU A 690 6.32 -26.60 -12.22
N PHE A 691 7.52 -27.15 -12.34
CA PHE A 691 8.42 -26.85 -13.45
C PHE A 691 7.96 -27.48 -14.77
N LEU A 692 7.40 -28.69 -14.80
CA LEU A 692 7.05 -29.37 -16.05
C LEU A 692 5.63 -29.07 -16.56
N VAL A 693 4.73 -28.64 -15.67
CA VAL A 693 3.30 -28.45 -15.97
C VAL A 693 2.87 -27.06 -15.54
N GLY A 694 2.90 -26.74 -14.25
CA GLY A 694 2.28 -25.52 -13.70
C GLY A 694 2.79 -24.22 -14.32
N LYS A 695 4.11 -24.01 -14.30
CA LYS A 695 4.76 -22.82 -14.82
C LYS A 695 4.63 -22.68 -16.36
N PRO A 696 4.86 -23.73 -17.16
CA PRO A 696 4.51 -23.73 -18.59
C PRO A 696 3.06 -23.32 -18.86
N PHE A 697 2.11 -23.87 -18.11
CA PHE A 697 0.69 -23.59 -18.31
C PHE A 697 0.34 -22.14 -17.94
N TYR A 698 0.83 -21.66 -16.80
CA TYR A 698 0.62 -20.29 -16.35
C TYR A 698 1.18 -19.26 -17.36
N PHE A 699 2.36 -19.55 -17.92
CA PHE A 699 2.94 -18.69 -18.97
C PHE A 699 2.07 -18.69 -20.23
N LEU A 700 1.57 -19.86 -20.65
CA LEU A 700 0.71 -20.00 -21.82
C LEU A 700 -0.56 -19.16 -21.70
N GLU A 701 -1.27 -19.23 -20.57
CA GLU A 701 -2.47 -18.42 -20.33
C GLU A 701 -2.19 -16.91 -20.38
N MET A 702 -1.07 -16.46 -19.79
CA MET A 702 -0.67 -15.04 -19.83
C MET A 702 -0.37 -14.55 -21.24
N ILE A 703 0.27 -15.38 -22.08
CA ILE A 703 0.57 -15.03 -23.47
C ILE A 703 -0.73 -14.85 -24.25
N ILE A 704 -1.62 -15.82 -24.11
CA ILE A 704 -2.89 -15.87 -24.84
C ILE A 704 -3.79 -14.68 -24.49
N GLY A 705 -3.89 -14.35 -23.20
CA GLY A 705 -4.64 -13.19 -22.73
C GLY A 705 -4.05 -11.86 -23.21
N GLN A 706 -2.75 -11.65 -22.99
CA GLN A 706 -2.09 -10.39 -23.38
C GLN A 706 -2.08 -10.16 -24.90
N PHE A 707 -1.86 -11.22 -25.69
CA PHE A 707 -1.82 -11.11 -27.14
C PHE A 707 -3.19 -10.75 -27.73
N SER A 708 -4.25 -11.38 -27.25
CA SER A 708 -5.61 -11.19 -27.77
C SER A 708 -6.33 -9.97 -27.20
N GLY A 709 -5.96 -9.51 -26.01
CA GLY A 709 -6.68 -8.43 -25.30
C GLY A 709 -8.16 -8.76 -25.08
N SER A 710 -8.49 -10.05 -24.91
CA SER A 710 -9.86 -10.59 -24.85
C SER A 710 -10.07 -11.52 -23.64
N SER A 711 -11.32 -11.81 -23.31
CA SER A 711 -11.69 -12.77 -22.25
C SER A 711 -11.35 -14.23 -22.60
N SER A 712 -11.41 -15.12 -21.60
CA SER A 712 -11.18 -16.56 -21.74
C SER A 712 -12.10 -17.26 -22.75
N VAL A 713 -13.28 -16.71 -23.05
CA VAL A 713 -14.19 -17.25 -24.07
C VAL A 713 -13.79 -16.77 -25.46
N LYS A 714 -13.58 -15.46 -25.62
CA LYS A 714 -13.33 -14.84 -26.93
C LYS A 714 -11.96 -15.17 -27.49
N VAL A 715 -11.01 -15.58 -26.65
CA VAL A 715 -9.69 -15.98 -27.08
C VAL A 715 -9.68 -17.23 -27.97
N TRP A 716 -10.72 -18.06 -27.87
CA TRP A 716 -10.91 -19.22 -28.73
C TRP A 716 -11.31 -18.89 -30.17
N ASN A 717 -11.39 -17.61 -30.53
CA ASN A 717 -11.38 -17.18 -31.94
C ASN A 717 -10.13 -17.68 -32.69
N MET A 718 -9.06 -18.08 -31.99
CA MET A 718 -7.92 -18.79 -32.57
C MET A 718 -8.30 -20.16 -33.17
N SER A 719 -9.30 -20.85 -32.60
CA SER A 719 -9.83 -22.13 -33.07
C SER A 719 -11.30 -22.28 -32.64
N PRO A 720 -12.27 -21.92 -33.50
CA PRO A 720 -13.68 -21.84 -33.17
C PRO A 720 -14.29 -23.13 -32.60
N SER A 721 -13.76 -24.30 -32.99
CA SER A 721 -14.21 -25.59 -32.47
C SER A 721 -13.94 -25.77 -30.97
N PHE A 722 -12.96 -25.07 -30.40
CA PHE A 722 -12.60 -25.13 -28.98
C PHE A 722 -13.22 -24.00 -28.14
N VAL A 723 -14.11 -23.17 -28.69
CA VAL A 723 -14.84 -22.13 -27.93
C VAL A 723 -15.58 -22.70 -26.72
N GLY A 724 -16.01 -23.96 -26.78
CA GLY A 724 -16.62 -24.66 -25.66
C GLY A 724 -15.71 -24.81 -24.44
N VAL A 725 -14.37 -24.81 -24.62
CA VAL A 725 -13.41 -24.81 -23.50
C VAL A 725 -13.56 -23.54 -22.66
N GLY A 726 -13.61 -22.36 -23.30
CA GLY A 726 -13.81 -21.10 -22.60
C GLY A 726 -15.14 -21.00 -21.86
N TRP A 727 -16.23 -21.53 -22.43
CA TRP A 727 -17.53 -21.60 -21.74
C TRP A 727 -17.51 -22.56 -20.54
N ALA A 728 -16.82 -23.70 -20.68
CA ALA A 728 -16.65 -24.64 -19.58
C ALA A 728 -15.77 -24.06 -18.46
N GLN A 729 -14.72 -23.30 -18.80
CA GLN A 729 -13.93 -22.51 -17.84
C GLN A 729 -14.83 -21.50 -17.11
N PHE A 730 -15.68 -20.76 -17.83
CA PHE A 730 -16.62 -19.81 -17.23
C PHE A 730 -17.56 -20.48 -16.23
N CYS A 731 -18.19 -21.61 -16.59
CA CYS A 731 -19.06 -22.37 -15.67
C CYS A 731 -18.31 -22.84 -14.41
N SER A 732 -17.07 -23.34 -14.58
CA SER A 732 -16.22 -23.80 -13.48
C SER A 732 -15.85 -22.64 -12.54
N THR A 733 -15.53 -21.47 -13.09
CA THR A 733 -15.18 -20.25 -12.32
C THR A 733 -16.38 -19.68 -11.56
N VAL A 734 -17.61 -19.79 -12.10
CA VAL A 734 -18.83 -19.44 -11.37
C VAL A 734 -19.04 -20.38 -10.17
N ALA A 735 -18.91 -21.68 -10.37
CA ALA A 735 -18.99 -22.66 -9.28
C ALA A 735 -17.95 -22.36 -8.20
N LEU A 736 -16.69 -22.16 -8.61
CA LEU A 736 -15.56 -21.83 -7.73
C LEU A 736 -15.80 -20.55 -6.93
N ALA A 737 -16.18 -19.44 -7.58
CA ALA A 737 -16.38 -18.14 -6.92
C ALA A 737 -17.48 -18.19 -5.84
N THR A 738 -18.55 -18.96 -6.09
CA THR A 738 -19.68 -19.04 -5.14
C THR A 738 -19.33 -19.82 -3.88
N TYR A 739 -18.72 -21.00 -3.99
CA TYR A 739 -18.36 -21.76 -2.79
C TYR A 739 -17.15 -21.14 -2.08
N TYR A 740 -16.19 -20.57 -2.81
CA TYR A 740 -15.03 -19.91 -2.20
C TYR A 740 -15.44 -18.71 -1.34
N SER A 741 -16.48 -17.97 -1.76
CA SER A 741 -17.06 -16.87 -0.97
C SER A 741 -17.74 -17.33 0.33
N SER A 742 -18.20 -18.59 0.41
CA SER A 742 -18.72 -19.16 1.66
C SER A 742 -17.60 -19.46 2.67
N LEU A 743 -16.41 -19.83 2.19
CA LEU A 743 -15.21 -19.96 3.03
C LEU A 743 -14.75 -18.59 3.55
N MET A 744 -14.84 -17.55 2.72
CA MET A 744 -14.62 -16.17 3.18
C MET A 744 -15.62 -15.77 4.28
N ALA A 745 -16.89 -16.15 4.15
CA ALA A 745 -17.90 -15.89 5.18
C ALA A 745 -17.53 -16.54 6.52
N LEU A 746 -17.02 -17.78 6.49
CA LEU A 746 -16.50 -18.45 7.69
C LEU A 746 -15.32 -17.69 8.30
N THR A 747 -14.36 -17.24 7.50
CA THR A 747 -13.24 -16.43 8.02
C THR A 747 -13.70 -15.11 8.63
N LEU A 748 -14.70 -14.46 8.03
CA LEU A 748 -15.27 -13.23 8.57
C LEU A 748 -16.05 -13.46 9.86
N TYR A 749 -16.78 -14.58 9.96
CA TYR A 749 -17.43 -15.00 11.20
C TYR A 749 -16.42 -15.19 12.32
N TYR A 750 -15.35 -15.95 12.08
CA TYR A 750 -14.29 -16.17 13.07
C TYR A 750 -13.54 -14.89 13.42
N LEU A 751 -13.33 -14.00 12.45
CA LEU A 751 -12.77 -12.67 12.69
C LEU A 751 -13.65 -11.88 13.68
N ILE A 752 -14.97 -11.84 13.47
CA ILE A 752 -15.90 -11.15 14.36
C ILE A 752 -15.95 -11.83 15.74
N ALA A 753 -16.00 -13.16 15.76
CA ALA A 753 -16.04 -13.94 17.00
C ALA A 753 -14.74 -13.84 17.81
N SER A 754 -13.62 -13.48 17.18
CA SER A 754 -12.33 -13.24 17.86
C SER A 754 -12.31 -11.94 18.68
N PHE A 755 -13.29 -11.04 18.51
CA PHE A 755 -13.43 -9.82 19.32
C PHE A 755 -14.14 -10.06 20.67
N SER A 756 -13.97 -11.24 21.26
CA SER A 756 -14.46 -11.57 22.60
C SER A 756 -13.30 -11.66 23.60
N ALA A 757 -13.56 -11.28 24.86
CA ALA A 757 -12.53 -11.30 25.91
C ALA A 757 -12.07 -12.73 26.25
N GLU A 758 -13.00 -13.69 26.22
CA GLU A 758 -12.72 -15.12 26.24
C GLU A 758 -13.18 -15.71 24.91
N LEU A 759 -12.32 -16.51 24.28
CA LEU A 759 -12.61 -17.07 22.95
C LEU A 759 -13.75 -18.09 23.07
N PRO A 760 -14.76 -18.03 22.20
CA PRO A 760 -15.96 -18.84 22.36
C PRO A 760 -15.72 -20.34 22.08
N TRP A 761 -14.57 -20.69 21.50
CA TRP A 761 -14.10 -22.05 21.30
C TRP A 761 -13.08 -22.53 22.34
N ALA A 762 -12.67 -21.69 23.31
CA ALA A 762 -11.66 -22.06 24.29
C ALA A 762 -12.18 -23.04 25.36
N THR A 763 -13.45 -22.96 25.73
CA THR A 763 -14.07 -23.76 26.79
C THR A 763 -15.28 -24.55 26.30
N CYS A 764 -15.54 -25.68 26.94
CA CYS A 764 -16.67 -26.56 26.68
C CYS A 764 -17.96 -25.97 27.24
N LEU A 765 -19.02 -25.90 26.41
CA LEU A 765 -20.36 -25.56 26.88
C LEU A 765 -20.98 -26.75 27.62
N LYS A 766 -21.79 -26.47 28.66
CA LYS A 766 -22.49 -27.49 29.46
C LYS A 766 -23.38 -28.42 28.61
N GLU A 767 -23.86 -27.94 27.48
CA GLU A 767 -24.72 -28.68 26.54
C GLU A 767 -23.96 -29.77 25.76
N TRP A 768 -22.62 -29.74 25.76
CA TRP A 768 -21.80 -30.70 25.02
C TRP A 768 -21.47 -31.98 25.80
N GLY A 769 -21.80 -32.02 27.11
CA GLY A 769 -21.62 -33.18 27.97
C GLY A 769 -20.15 -33.54 28.26
N ASP A 770 -19.95 -34.66 28.96
CA ASP A 770 -18.63 -35.09 29.48
C ASP A 770 -17.64 -35.58 28.39
N ALA A 771 -18.06 -35.62 27.14
CA ALA A 771 -17.22 -36.00 25.99
C ALA A 771 -16.40 -34.84 25.40
N CYS A 772 -16.65 -33.60 25.84
CA CYS A 772 -15.92 -32.42 25.41
C CYS A 772 -14.66 -32.19 26.24
N VAL A 773 -13.55 -31.83 25.57
CA VAL A 773 -12.30 -31.44 26.22
C VAL A 773 -11.99 -29.98 25.94
N ASP A 774 -11.77 -29.19 27.00
CA ASP A 774 -11.43 -27.77 26.89
C ASP A 774 -10.17 -27.56 26.07
N SER A 775 -10.25 -26.60 25.13
CA SER A 775 -9.09 -26.16 24.37
C SER A 775 -8.19 -25.23 25.18
N SER A 776 -8.56 -24.76 26.38
CA SER A 776 -7.71 -23.90 27.23
C SER A 776 -6.93 -24.66 28.32
N THR A 777 -7.31 -25.89 28.66
CA THR A 777 -6.77 -26.63 29.82
C THR A 777 -5.43 -27.30 29.50
N LYS A 778 -4.38 -26.99 30.29
CA LYS A 778 -3.06 -27.64 30.22
C LYS A 778 -3.01 -28.89 31.10
N ARG A 779 -2.27 -29.92 30.66
CA ARG A 779 -1.99 -31.11 31.48
C ARG A 779 -0.86 -30.79 32.48
N ASN A 780 -1.13 -30.94 33.78
CA ASN A 780 -0.10 -30.77 34.81
C ASN A 780 0.92 -31.92 34.77
N HIS A 781 2.14 -31.65 34.29
CA HIS A 781 3.24 -32.62 34.25
C HIS A 781 3.84 -32.99 35.62
N ASN A 782 3.40 -32.34 36.72
CA ASN A 782 3.92 -32.57 38.07
C ASN A 782 3.04 -33.46 38.96
N ALA A 783 2.03 -34.13 38.42
CA ALA A 783 1.16 -35.02 39.19
C ALA A 783 1.79 -36.41 39.39
N ASN A 784 2.84 -36.49 40.22
CA ASN A 784 3.30 -37.76 40.82
C ASN A 784 2.47 -38.18 42.04
N ASN A 785 1.42 -37.42 42.38
CA ASN A 785 0.47 -37.80 43.43
C ASN A 785 -0.90 -38.01 42.79
N ALA A 786 -1.10 -39.19 42.20
CA ALA A 786 -2.42 -39.65 41.80
C ALA A 786 -3.20 -39.99 43.08
N THR A 787 -4.02 -39.06 43.56
CA THR A 787 -5.21 -39.41 44.34
C THR A 787 -6.23 -40.07 43.41
N GLU A 788 -6.95 -41.05 43.95
CA GLU A 788 -7.75 -42.09 43.29
C GLU A 788 -8.87 -41.64 42.33
N GLY A 789 -9.01 -40.35 42.00
CA GLY A 789 -10.01 -39.85 41.04
C GLY A 789 -9.63 -39.95 39.56
N ASN A 790 -8.36 -40.18 39.22
CA ASN A 790 -7.90 -40.24 37.82
C ASN A 790 -7.99 -41.65 37.19
N ILE A 791 -8.31 -42.68 37.97
CA ILE A 791 -8.39 -44.07 37.48
C ILE A 791 -9.69 -44.32 36.69
N ASP A 792 -10.78 -43.61 37.01
CA ASP A 792 -12.05 -43.73 36.27
C ASP A 792 -11.98 -43.10 34.87
N ILE A 793 -11.21 -42.01 34.71
CA ILE A 793 -11.01 -41.36 33.41
C ILE A 793 -10.15 -42.24 32.48
N LEU A 794 -9.15 -42.95 33.03
CA LEU A 794 -8.29 -43.86 32.28
C LEU A 794 -9.03 -45.15 31.89
N ASN A 795 -9.87 -45.69 32.78
CA ASN A 795 -10.69 -46.87 32.50
C ASN A 795 -11.78 -46.59 31.45
N ASN A 796 -12.34 -45.37 31.42
CA ASN A 796 -13.25 -44.93 30.36
C ASN A 796 -12.52 -44.63 29.03
N PHE A 797 -11.21 -44.34 29.06
CA PHE A 797 -10.38 -44.17 27.87
C PHE A 797 -10.09 -45.50 27.15
N LEU A 798 -10.05 -46.60 27.91
CA LEU A 798 -9.78 -47.96 27.40
C LEU A 798 -11.05 -48.69 26.95
N ASN A 799 -12.21 -48.39 27.54
CA ASN A 799 -13.52 -48.91 27.14
C ASN A 799 -14.15 -48.01 26.06
N GLY A 800 -13.69 -48.18 24.82
CA GLY A 800 -14.03 -47.34 23.67
C GLY A 800 -15.50 -47.30 23.26
N SER A 801 -16.22 -46.26 23.69
CA SER A 801 -17.49 -45.86 23.03
C SER A 801 -17.76 -44.36 22.92
N ASN A 802 -16.98 -43.47 23.57
CA ASN A 802 -17.13 -42.02 23.40
C ASN A 802 -15.82 -41.40 22.85
N LYS A 803 -15.86 -40.95 21.59
CA LYS A 803 -14.74 -40.26 20.95
C LYS A 803 -14.63 -38.85 21.54
N PHE A 804 -13.63 -38.61 22.39
CA PHE A 804 -13.39 -37.27 22.94
C PHE A 804 -13.14 -36.26 21.80
N GLN A 805 -13.82 -35.12 21.83
CA GLN A 805 -13.70 -34.04 20.85
C GLN A 805 -13.29 -32.74 21.54
N SER A 806 -12.49 -31.91 20.87
CA SER A 806 -12.08 -30.62 21.45
C SER A 806 -13.21 -29.60 21.40
N SER A 807 -13.20 -28.63 22.33
CA SER A 807 -14.19 -27.55 22.36
C SER A 807 -14.22 -26.76 21.04
N ALA A 808 -13.07 -26.58 20.37
CA ALA A 808 -13.01 -25.93 19.06
C ALA A 808 -13.66 -26.74 17.93
N GLU A 809 -13.56 -28.07 17.97
CA GLU A 809 -14.24 -28.94 17.00
C GLU A 809 -15.75 -28.87 17.15
N LEU A 810 -16.24 -28.96 18.38
CA LEU A 810 -17.67 -28.88 18.69
C LEU A 810 -18.23 -27.48 18.42
N TYR A 811 -17.45 -26.43 18.67
CA TYR A 811 -17.81 -25.07 18.30
C TYR A 811 -17.99 -24.96 16.77
N PHE A 812 -17.03 -25.45 15.98
CA PHE A 812 -17.13 -25.39 14.52
C PHE A 812 -18.31 -26.20 13.97
N SER A 813 -18.47 -27.46 14.39
CA SER A 813 -19.52 -28.33 13.85
C SER A 813 -20.91 -27.99 14.38
N ARG A 814 -21.08 -27.77 15.68
CA ARG A 814 -22.41 -27.56 16.30
C ARG A 814 -22.86 -26.11 16.35
N VAL A 815 -21.95 -25.15 16.57
CA VAL A 815 -22.33 -23.73 16.77
C VAL A 815 -22.18 -22.91 15.50
N VAL A 816 -21.11 -23.11 14.72
CA VAL A 816 -20.87 -22.34 13.50
C VAL A 816 -21.64 -22.95 12.33
N LEU A 817 -21.39 -24.23 12.02
CA LEU A 817 -22.00 -24.88 10.86
C LEU A 817 -23.40 -25.42 11.12
N HIS A 818 -23.73 -25.76 12.37
CA HIS A 818 -24.90 -26.57 12.71
C HIS A 818 -24.97 -27.85 11.85
N GLU A 819 -23.82 -28.49 11.69
CA GLU A 819 -23.59 -29.59 10.75
C GLU A 819 -24.53 -30.77 11.04
N LYS A 820 -25.19 -31.26 9.99
CA LYS A 820 -25.99 -32.48 10.06
C LYS A 820 -25.10 -33.73 9.96
N GLU A 821 -25.48 -34.79 10.66
CA GLU A 821 -24.77 -36.08 10.57
C GLU A 821 -24.85 -36.69 9.17
N ASN A 822 -25.99 -36.53 8.48
CA ASN A 822 -26.19 -37.01 7.12
C ASN A 822 -27.07 -36.06 6.30
N ILE A 823 -26.94 -36.11 4.97
CA ILE A 823 -27.72 -35.28 4.02
C ILE A 823 -29.12 -35.83 3.70
N TYR A 824 -29.48 -37.02 4.21
CA TYR A 824 -30.78 -37.67 3.91
C TYR A 824 -31.99 -36.84 4.35
N ASP A 825 -31.88 -36.12 5.47
CA ASP A 825 -32.96 -35.28 6.02
C ASP A 825 -32.99 -33.87 5.41
N GLY A 826 -32.39 -33.69 4.23
CA GLY A 826 -32.29 -32.42 3.50
C GLY A 826 -31.23 -31.47 4.05
N ILE A 827 -30.97 -30.38 3.31
CA ILE A 827 -29.88 -29.43 3.59
C ILE A 827 -30.15 -28.44 4.73
N GLY A 828 -31.42 -28.23 5.11
CA GLY A 828 -31.81 -27.25 6.13
C GLY A 828 -31.87 -25.80 5.62
N TRP A 829 -32.19 -24.87 6.52
CA TRP A 829 -32.27 -23.43 6.20
C TRP A 829 -30.91 -22.74 6.42
N PRO A 830 -30.58 -21.68 5.66
CA PRO A 830 -29.31 -20.95 5.83
C PRO A 830 -29.18 -20.34 7.23
N ASP A 831 -28.01 -20.49 7.86
CA ASP A 831 -27.74 -19.81 9.13
C ASP A 831 -27.67 -18.28 8.90
N TRP A 832 -28.38 -17.52 9.72
CA TRP A 832 -28.50 -16.08 9.51
C TRP A 832 -27.20 -15.31 9.80
N LYS A 833 -26.36 -15.79 10.74
CA LYS A 833 -25.07 -15.16 11.06
C LYS A 833 -24.08 -15.38 9.93
N LEU A 834 -23.99 -16.61 9.41
CA LEU A 834 -23.16 -16.92 8.26
C LEU A 834 -23.66 -16.23 6.99
N THR A 835 -24.99 -16.12 6.81
CA THR A 835 -25.57 -15.37 5.67
C THR A 835 -25.19 -13.89 5.72
N LEU A 836 -25.17 -13.26 6.90
CA LEU A 836 -24.71 -11.88 7.05
C LEU A 836 -23.21 -11.74 6.74
N CYS A 837 -22.39 -12.70 7.16
CA CYS A 837 -20.96 -12.72 6.83
C CYS A 837 -20.72 -12.96 5.32
N LEU A 838 -21.57 -13.75 4.68
CA LEU A 838 -21.54 -13.96 3.22
C LEU A 838 -21.91 -12.68 2.47
N LEU A 839 -22.89 -11.94 2.97
CA LEU A 839 -23.23 -10.60 2.44
C LEU A 839 -22.04 -9.65 2.57
N GLY A 840 -21.38 -9.63 3.73
CA GLY A 840 -20.16 -8.84 3.95
C GLY A 840 -19.01 -9.22 3.00
N SER A 841 -18.86 -10.52 2.71
CA SER A 841 -17.86 -11.02 1.77
C SER A 841 -18.10 -10.53 0.34
N TRP A 842 -19.34 -10.68 -0.16
CA TRP A 842 -19.72 -10.20 -1.50
C TRP A 842 -19.74 -8.67 -1.60
N ALA A 843 -20.10 -7.97 -0.53
CA ALA A 843 -20.00 -6.51 -0.46
C ALA A 843 -18.54 -6.05 -0.58
N THR A 844 -17.60 -6.77 0.05
CA THR A 844 -16.16 -6.49 -0.07
C THR A 844 -15.66 -6.71 -1.50
N VAL A 845 -16.03 -7.84 -2.13
CA VAL A 845 -15.70 -8.13 -3.54
C VAL A 845 -16.25 -7.03 -4.46
N TYR A 846 -17.49 -6.60 -4.24
CA TYR A 846 -18.11 -5.48 -4.95
C TYR A 846 -17.32 -4.18 -4.77
N MET A 847 -16.94 -3.81 -3.54
CA MET A 847 -16.17 -2.59 -3.29
C MET A 847 -14.83 -2.60 -4.03
N VAL A 848 -14.12 -3.72 -4.02
CA VAL A 848 -12.85 -3.86 -4.75
C VAL A 848 -13.05 -3.76 -6.26
N LEU A 849 -14.15 -4.31 -6.80
CA LEU A 849 -14.44 -4.37 -8.23
C LEU A 849 -15.29 -3.22 -8.77
N PHE A 850 -15.65 -2.23 -7.96
CA PHE A 850 -16.60 -1.18 -8.34
C PHE A 850 -16.23 -0.44 -9.64
N GLN A 851 -14.93 -0.25 -9.91
CA GLN A 851 -14.41 0.34 -11.15
C GLN A 851 -13.67 -0.68 -12.05
N GLY A 852 -13.92 -1.98 -11.86
CA GLY A 852 -13.21 -3.06 -12.53
C GLY A 852 -11.72 -3.11 -12.17
N VAL A 853 -10.88 -3.47 -13.14
CA VAL A 853 -9.42 -3.65 -12.95
C VAL A 853 -8.70 -2.39 -12.43
N LYS A 854 -9.22 -1.19 -12.69
CA LYS A 854 -8.64 0.07 -12.17
C LYS A 854 -8.76 0.22 -10.66
N SER A 855 -9.83 -0.33 -10.05
CA SER A 855 -10.02 -0.35 -8.60
C SER A 855 -9.31 -1.55 -8.00
N SER A 856 -9.51 -2.74 -8.58
CA SER A 856 -8.88 -3.98 -8.14
C SER A 856 -7.34 -3.87 -8.09
N GLY A 857 -6.72 -3.25 -9.10
CA GLY A 857 -5.26 -3.03 -9.13
C GLY A 857 -4.74 -2.20 -7.95
N LYS A 858 -5.52 -1.26 -7.42
CA LYS A 858 -5.12 -0.46 -6.25
C LYS A 858 -5.25 -1.25 -4.94
N PHE A 859 -6.32 -2.05 -4.80
CA PHE A 859 -6.47 -2.92 -3.63
C PHE A 859 -5.44 -4.06 -3.63
N SER A 860 -4.97 -4.48 -4.82
CA SER A 860 -4.03 -5.59 -4.96
C SER A 860 -2.73 -5.42 -4.16
N TYR A 861 -2.25 -4.18 -3.94
CA TYR A 861 -1.08 -3.93 -3.09
C TYR A 861 -1.29 -4.42 -1.67
N PHE A 862 -2.45 -4.10 -1.07
CA PHE A 862 -2.79 -4.57 0.27
C PHE A 862 -3.08 -6.07 0.27
N LEU A 863 -3.90 -6.54 -0.69
CA LEU A 863 -4.32 -7.94 -0.77
C LEU A 863 -3.12 -8.89 -0.96
N ALA A 864 -2.11 -8.48 -1.71
CA ALA A 864 -0.90 -9.27 -1.92
C ALA A 864 0.10 -9.17 -0.77
N ILE A 865 0.38 -7.97 -0.23
CA ILE A 865 1.50 -7.76 0.71
C ILE A 865 1.13 -8.11 2.15
N PHE A 866 -0.09 -7.77 2.59
CA PHE A 866 -0.50 -7.95 3.98
C PHE A 866 -0.33 -9.40 4.48
N PRO A 867 -0.72 -10.44 3.70
CA PRO A 867 -0.55 -11.81 4.14
C PRO A 867 0.91 -12.23 4.39
N TYR A 868 1.88 -11.70 3.63
CA TYR A 868 3.29 -12.01 3.87
C TYR A 868 3.81 -11.44 5.19
N ILE A 869 3.36 -10.24 5.56
CA ILE A 869 3.74 -9.61 6.83
C ILE A 869 3.24 -10.48 7.98
N VAL A 870 1.99 -10.94 7.90
CA VAL A 870 1.37 -11.79 8.92
C VAL A 870 2.01 -13.18 8.96
N LEU A 871 2.21 -13.82 7.81
CA LEU A 871 2.87 -15.14 7.74
C LEU A 871 4.28 -15.11 8.32
N LEU A 872 5.05 -14.05 8.07
CA LEU A 872 6.40 -13.90 8.63
C LEU A 872 6.34 -13.69 10.15
N ALA A 873 5.42 -12.86 10.64
CA ALA A 873 5.23 -12.65 12.08
C ALA A 873 4.81 -13.95 12.79
N LEU A 874 3.88 -14.70 12.18
CA LEU A 874 3.45 -16.01 12.68
C LEU A 874 4.59 -17.02 12.63
N LEU A 875 5.40 -17.06 11.57
CA LEU A 875 6.56 -17.95 11.49
C LEU A 875 7.55 -17.67 12.61
N VAL A 876 7.92 -16.40 12.81
CA VAL A 876 8.83 -15.97 13.90
C VAL A 876 8.26 -16.40 15.25
N ARG A 877 6.95 -16.24 15.46
CA ARG A 877 6.33 -16.72 16.69
C ARG A 877 6.38 -18.23 16.79
N THR A 878 6.02 -18.96 15.74
CA THR A 878 5.98 -20.42 15.71
C THR A 878 7.32 -21.02 16.09
N VAL A 879 8.43 -20.54 15.51
CA VAL A 879 9.77 -21.09 15.81
C VAL A 879 10.24 -20.82 17.25
N THR A 880 9.58 -19.91 17.97
CA THR A 880 9.85 -19.62 19.39
C THR A 880 9.02 -20.47 20.35
N LEU A 881 8.09 -21.30 19.84
CA LEU A 881 7.24 -22.16 20.66
C LEU A 881 7.93 -23.48 20.97
N ASP A 882 7.75 -23.99 22.19
CA ASP A 882 8.24 -25.30 22.60
C ASP A 882 7.56 -26.42 21.79
N GLY A 883 8.30 -27.45 21.38
CA GLY A 883 7.77 -28.53 20.54
C GLY A 883 7.46 -28.13 19.08
N SER A 884 7.65 -26.86 18.69
CA SER A 884 7.42 -26.42 17.32
C SER A 884 8.37 -27.06 16.31
N MET A 885 9.63 -27.28 16.70
CA MET A 885 10.62 -27.92 15.84
C MET A 885 10.26 -29.37 15.52
N ASP A 886 9.64 -30.11 16.44
CA ASP A 886 9.17 -31.48 16.17
C ASP A 886 8.06 -31.48 15.11
N GLY A 887 7.18 -30.48 15.16
CA GLY A 887 6.17 -30.22 14.14
C GLY A 887 6.76 -29.91 12.76
N ILE A 888 7.68 -28.94 12.70
CA ILE A 888 8.36 -28.55 11.45
C ILE A 888 9.16 -29.73 10.88
N LEU A 889 9.86 -30.48 11.74
CA LEU A 889 10.61 -31.66 11.35
C LEU A 889 9.66 -32.74 10.83
N TYR A 890 8.50 -32.94 11.46
CA TYR A 890 7.49 -33.89 11.01
C TYR A 890 6.94 -33.55 9.62
N PHE A 891 6.76 -32.27 9.31
CA PHE A 891 6.38 -31.80 7.96
C PHE A 891 7.47 -32.07 6.92
N ILE A 892 8.74 -31.83 7.26
CA ILE A 892 9.87 -31.91 6.32
C ILE A 892 10.44 -33.33 6.21
N THR A 893 10.14 -34.22 7.15
CA THR A 893 10.68 -35.59 7.14
C THR A 893 10.13 -36.38 5.94
N PRO A 894 10.99 -36.88 5.03
CA PRO A 894 10.53 -37.53 3.81
C PRO A 894 10.17 -39.01 4.03
N LYS A 895 8.98 -39.41 3.56
CA LYS A 895 8.57 -40.81 3.46
C LYS A 895 8.76 -41.32 2.03
N TRP A 896 9.95 -41.84 1.73
CA TRP A 896 10.36 -42.20 0.36
C TRP A 896 9.46 -43.24 -0.34
N SER A 897 8.86 -44.17 0.40
CA SER A 897 7.96 -45.18 -0.16
C SER A 897 6.72 -44.58 -0.83
N LYS A 898 6.26 -43.42 -0.37
CA LYS A 898 5.09 -42.73 -0.92
C LYS A 898 5.31 -42.19 -2.33
N LEU A 899 6.55 -41.91 -2.74
CA LEU A 899 6.84 -41.38 -4.08
C LEU A 899 6.49 -42.36 -5.22
N LEU A 900 6.43 -43.65 -4.92
CA LEU A 900 6.07 -44.70 -5.86
C LEU A 900 4.55 -44.79 -6.07
N GLU A 901 3.73 -44.17 -5.20
CA GLU A 901 2.29 -44.17 -5.33
C GLU A 901 1.85 -43.10 -6.36
N PRO A 902 1.14 -43.47 -7.45
CA PRO A 902 0.71 -42.50 -8.45
C PRO A 902 -0.28 -41.44 -7.91
N THR A 903 -0.99 -41.76 -6.82
CA THR A 903 -1.86 -40.83 -6.09
C THR A 903 -1.13 -39.59 -5.59
N VAL A 904 0.15 -39.71 -5.21
CA VAL A 904 0.99 -38.59 -4.76
C VAL A 904 1.24 -37.59 -5.89
N TRP A 905 1.49 -38.08 -7.10
CA TRP A 905 1.71 -37.26 -8.29
C TRP A 905 0.42 -36.57 -8.75
N TYR A 906 -0.72 -37.28 -8.66
CA TYR A 906 -2.05 -36.71 -8.88
C TYR A 906 -2.33 -35.55 -7.90
N ALA A 907 -2.09 -35.76 -6.60
CA ALA A 907 -2.27 -34.74 -5.59
C ALA A 907 -1.36 -33.52 -5.82
N ALA A 908 -0.12 -33.73 -6.25
CA ALA A 908 0.82 -32.67 -6.57
C ALA A 908 0.38 -31.79 -7.75
N VAL A 909 -0.11 -32.38 -8.86
CA VAL A 909 -0.65 -31.59 -9.99
C VAL A 909 -1.91 -30.85 -9.60
N THR A 910 -2.83 -31.52 -8.91
CA THR A 910 -4.08 -30.89 -8.44
C THR A 910 -3.78 -29.67 -7.58
N GLN A 911 -2.86 -29.83 -6.61
CA GLN A 911 -2.44 -28.74 -5.74
C GLN A 911 -1.80 -27.60 -6.55
N CYS A 912 -0.93 -27.90 -7.52
CA CYS A 912 -0.31 -26.89 -8.36
C CYS A 912 -1.35 -26.06 -9.16
N PHE A 913 -2.42 -26.69 -9.64
CA PHE A 913 -3.44 -26.02 -10.45
C PHE A 913 -4.32 -25.09 -9.61
N PHE A 914 -4.74 -25.58 -8.44
CA PHE A 914 -5.51 -24.78 -7.50
C PHE A 914 -4.70 -23.67 -6.84
N SER A 915 -3.39 -23.86 -6.64
CA SER A 915 -2.50 -22.81 -6.15
C SER A 915 -2.39 -21.69 -7.19
N LEU A 916 -1.94 -22.01 -8.40
CA LEU A 916 -1.71 -20.99 -9.44
C LEU A 916 -2.98 -20.45 -10.11
N SER A 917 -4.17 -20.98 -9.78
CA SER A 917 -5.44 -20.61 -10.40
C SER A 917 -5.45 -20.72 -11.94
N VAL A 918 -4.71 -21.69 -12.48
CA VAL A 918 -4.68 -21.99 -13.93
C VAL A 918 -5.91 -22.79 -14.34
N CYS A 919 -6.26 -22.73 -15.63
CA CYS A 919 -7.40 -23.40 -16.26
C CYS A 919 -8.79 -22.86 -15.86
N PHE A 920 -8.86 -21.76 -15.11
CA PHE A 920 -10.10 -21.07 -14.74
C PHE A 920 -10.34 -19.80 -15.57
N GLY A 921 -9.41 -19.41 -16.44
CA GLY A 921 -9.52 -18.24 -17.32
C GLY A 921 -9.34 -16.88 -16.62
N SER A 922 -9.14 -16.85 -15.29
CA SER A 922 -8.84 -15.63 -14.54
C SER A 922 -7.51 -15.00 -14.97
N ILE A 923 -6.47 -15.82 -15.19
CA ILE A 923 -5.14 -15.34 -15.60
C ILE A 923 -5.16 -14.80 -17.04
N ILE A 924 -5.87 -15.48 -17.95
CA ILE A 924 -6.13 -14.99 -19.31
C ILE A 924 -6.79 -13.61 -19.26
N THR A 925 -7.81 -13.46 -18.40
CA THR A 925 -8.53 -12.20 -18.25
C THR A 925 -7.66 -11.11 -17.64
N TYR A 926 -6.84 -11.39 -16.63
CA TYR A 926 -5.95 -10.38 -16.03
C TYR A 926 -4.86 -9.91 -17.00
N SER A 927 -4.30 -10.84 -17.77
CA SER A 927 -3.27 -10.52 -18.76
C SER A 927 -3.83 -9.78 -19.97
N SER A 928 -5.12 -9.93 -20.31
CA SER A 928 -5.75 -9.19 -21.41
C SER A 928 -5.84 -7.67 -21.20
N HIS A 929 -5.72 -7.23 -19.94
CA HIS A 929 -5.67 -5.82 -19.57
C HIS A 929 -4.24 -5.23 -19.57
N ASN A 930 -3.22 -6.03 -19.87
CA ASN A 930 -1.83 -5.56 -19.97
C ASN A 930 -1.58 -4.73 -21.22
N SER A 931 -0.50 -3.95 -21.18
CA SER A 931 0.06 -3.39 -22.42
C SER A 931 0.64 -4.51 -23.28
N PHE A 932 0.54 -4.36 -24.61
CA PHE A 932 0.87 -5.41 -25.57
C PHE A 932 2.31 -5.93 -25.42
N LYS A 933 3.28 -5.06 -25.13
CA LYS A 933 4.71 -5.40 -24.95
C LYS A 933 5.12 -5.62 -23.48
N HIS A 934 4.16 -5.81 -22.57
CA HIS A 934 4.49 -6.02 -21.15
C HIS A 934 5.28 -7.30 -20.93
N ASN A 935 6.29 -7.26 -20.06
CA ASN A 935 7.21 -8.39 -19.85
C ASN A 935 6.60 -9.45 -18.91
N ILE A 936 5.69 -10.25 -19.46
CA ILE A 936 5.06 -11.38 -18.75
C ILE A 936 6.05 -12.47 -18.37
N TYR A 937 7.16 -12.63 -19.10
CA TYR A 937 8.16 -13.65 -18.74
C TYR A 937 8.70 -13.40 -17.32
N ARG A 938 9.07 -12.15 -17.00
CA ARG A 938 9.54 -11.79 -15.66
C ARG A 938 8.48 -12.10 -14.61
N ASP A 939 7.24 -11.73 -14.88
CA ASP A 939 6.16 -11.83 -13.90
C ASP A 939 5.81 -13.30 -13.59
N VAL A 940 5.79 -14.17 -14.61
CA VAL A 940 5.61 -15.63 -14.42
C VAL A 940 6.68 -16.21 -13.49
N ILE A 941 7.95 -15.84 -13.67
CA ILE A 941 9.03 -16.34 -12.79
C ILE A 941 8.78 -15.90 -11.34
N ILE A 942 8.41 -14.64 -11.13
CA ILE A 942 8.18 -14.08 -9.79
C ILE A 942 6.99 -14.77 -9.12
N ILE A 943 5.84 -14.84 -9.80
CA ILE A 943 4.59 -15.36 -9.23
C ILE A 943 4.72 -16.83 -8.86
N THR A 944 5.20 -17.68 -9.79
CA THR A 944 5.33 -19.12 -9.55
C THR A 944 6.33 -19.45 -8.45
N SER A 945 7.39 -18.64 -8.30
CA SER A 945 8.36 -18.79 -7.21
C SER A 945 7.76 -18.37 -5.87
N LEU A 946 7.06 -17.23 -5.82
CA LEU A 946 6.42 -16.72 -4.61
C LEU A 946 5.33 -17.67 -4.11
N ASP A 947 4.52 -18.24 -4.99
CA ASP A 947 3.51 -19.25 -4.64
C ASP A 947 4.13 -20.42 -3.84
N THR A 948 5.22 -20.99 -4.36
CA THR A 948 5.91 -22.12 -3.71
C THR A 948 6.54 -21.72 -2.38
N ILE A 949 7.21 -20.57 -2.32
CA ILE A 949 7.82 -20.05 -1.08
C ILE A 949 6.72 -19.82 -0.03
N THR A 950 5.59 -19.26 -0.42
CA THR A 950 4.48 -18.99 0.48
C THR A 950 3.88 -20.28 1.04
N SER A 951 3.63 -21.26 0.18
CA SER A 951 3.14 -22.59 0.58
C SER A 951 4.09 -23.30 1.54
N MET A 952 5.40 -23.18 1.32
CA MET A 952 6.42 -23.76 2.20
C MET A 952 6.51 -23.04 3.56
N VAL A 953 6.54 -21.71 3.55
CA VAL A 953 6.54 -20.88 4.77
C VAL A 953 5.28 -21.14 5.59
N ALA A 954 4.12 -21.15 4.93
CA ALA A 954 2.87 -21.52 5.57
C ALA A 954 2.98 -22.93 6.16
N GLY A 955 3.41 -23.93 5.40
CA GLY A 955 3.61 -25.30 5.89
C GLY A 955 4.44 -25.39 7.16
N CYS A 956 5.60 -24.73 7.20
CA CYS A 956 6.44 -24.65 8.41
C CYS A 956 5.72 -23.95 9.58
N THR A 957 5.08 -22.81 9.33
CA THR A 957 4.32 -22.08 10.37
C THR A 957 3.20 -22.94 10.94
N ILE A 958 2.45 -23.64 10.08
CA ILE A 958 1.31 -24.48 10.43
C ILE A 958 1.74 -25.69 11.24
N PHE A 959 2.68 -26.46 10.72
CA PHE A 959 3.12 -27.67 11.40
C PHE A 959 3.91 -27.36 12.66
N GLY A 960 4.61 -26.23 12.74
CA GLY A 960 5.21 -25.81 14.00
C GLY A 960 4.18 -25.44 15.08
N ILE A 961 3.04 -24.84 14.72
CA ILE A 961 1.93 -24.62 15.67
C ILE A 961 1.34 -25.97 16.11
N LEU A 962 1.14 -26.91 15.19
CA LEU A 962 0.63 -28.24 15.51
C LEU A 962 1.63 -29.07 16.35
N GLY A 963 2.93 -28.90 16.14
CA GLY A 963 3.97 -29.51 16.96
C GLY A 963 3.93 -29.02 18.41
N ASN A 964 3.81 -27.70 18.60
CA ASN A 964 3.59 -27.13 19.92
C ASN A 964 2.29 -27.65 20.57
N LEU A 965 1.20 -27.74 19.80
CA LEU A 965 -0.06 -28.32 20.27
C LEU A 965 0.11 -29.78 20.72
N ALA A 966 0.80 -30.60 19.93
CA ALA A 966 1.07 -32.00 20.27
C ALA A 966 1.92 -32.12 21.56
N TYR A 967 2.91 -31.24 21.72
CA TYR A 967 3.73 -31.13 22.91
C TYR A 967 2.90 -30.75 24.15
N GLU A 968 2.04 -29.74 24.06
CA GLU A 968 1.16 -29.31 25.16
C GLU A 968 0.10 -30.36 25.53
N LEU A 969 -0.35 -31.16 24.55
CA LEU A 969 -1.27 -32.29 24.77
C LEU A 969 -0.57 -33.55 25.31
N GLY A 970 0.76 -33.59 25.32
CA GLY A 970 1.54 -34.79 25.65
C GLY A 970 1.31 -35.95 24.68
N VAL A 971 0.91 -35.64 23.44
CA VAL A 971 0.68 -36.63 22.39
C VAL A 971 1.93 -36.69 21.52
N GLN A 972 2.66 -37.81 21.59
CA GLN A 972 3.88 -37.99 20.78
C GLN A 972 3.61 -38.10 19.28
N ASP A 973 2.37 -38.42 18.90
CA ASP A 973 1.97 -38.59 17.52
C ASP A 973 1.21 -37.36 17.00
N ILE A 974 1.92 -36.50 16.28
CA ILE A 974 1.39 -35.27 15.67
C ILE A 974 0.24 -35.59 14.70
N SER A 975 0.17 -36.79 14.10
CA SER A 975 -0.93 -37.16 13.19
C SER A 975 -2.32 -37.07 13.83
N LYS A 976 -2.41 -37.20 15.16
CA LYS A 976 -3.69 -37.15 15.89
C LYS A 976 -4.27 -35.74 16.03
N VAL A 977 -3.42 -34.71 15.88
CA VAL A 977 -3.83 -33.29 15.96
C VAL A 977 -3.98 -32.64 14.58
N VAL A 978 -3.50 -33.31 13.53
CA VAL A 978 -3.61 -32.85 12.14
C VAL A 978 -4.98 -33.30 11.59
N LYS A 979 -5.88 -32.34 11.36
CA LYS A 979 -7.17 -32.58 10.70
C LYS A 979 -7.14 -32.07 9.25
N GLY A 980 -7.89 -32.72 8.37
CA GLY A 980 -7.92 -32.37 6.95
C GLY A 980 -8.84 -31.22 6.58
N GLY A 981 -8.56 -30.59 5.43
CA GLY A 981 -9.44 -29.62 4.79
C GLY A 981 -9.67 -28.34 5.59
N ALA A 982 -10.90 -27.82 5.54
CA ALA A 982 -11.30 -26.59 6.25
C ALA A 982 -11.18 -26.74 7.78
N SER A 983 -11.29 -27.95 8.32
CA SER A 983 -11.11 -28.21 9.75
C SER A 983 -9.70 -27.91 10.23
N LEU A 984 -8.67 -28.00 9.38
CA LEU A 984 -7.32 -27.55 9.76
C LEU A 984 -7.32 -26.07 10.15
N ALA A 985 -8.09 -25.26 9.40
CA ALA A 985 -8.11 -23.82 9.55
C ALA A 985 -9.05 -23.30 10.64
N PHE A 986 -10.20 -23.95 10.79
CA PHE A 986 -11.27 -23.52 11.68
C PHE A 986 -11.41 -24.38 12.93
N VAL A 987 -10.65 -25.46 13.06
CA VAL A 987 -10.59 -26.29 14.26
C VAL A 987 -9.17 -26.34 14.80
N SER A 988 -8.21 -26.86 14.02
CA SER A 988 -6.85 -27.08 14.53
C SER A 988 -6.12 -25.77 14.87
N TYR A 989 -6.25 -24.69 14.09
CA TYR A 989 -5.65 -23.40 14.50
C TYR A 989 -6.34 -22.76 15.70
N PRO A 990 -7.68 -22.59 15.73
CA PRO A 990 -8.35 -22.08 16.92
C PRO A 990 -7.99 -22.85 18.20
N ASP A 991 -7.91 -24.17 18.11
CA ASP A 991 -7.55 -25.07 19.23
C ASP A 991 -6.09 -24.87 19.67
N ALA A 992 -5.15 -24.89 18.71
CA ALA A 992 -3.73 -24.68 19.02
C ALA A 992 -3.46 -23.31 19.63
N ILE A 993 -4.08 -22.27 19.06
CA ILE A 993 -3.83 -20.91 19.52
C ILE A 993 -4.51 -20.68 20.88
N ALA A 994 -5.68 -21.27 21.15
CA ALA A 994 -6.37 -21.18 22.45
C ALA A 994 -5.58 -21.76 23.65
N LYS A 995 -4.59 -22.64 23.41
CA LYS A 995 -3.77 -23.26 24.48
C LYS A 995 -2.58 -22.42 24.94
N PHE A 996 -2.32 -21.28 24.30
CA PHE A 996 -1.25 -20.38 24.69
C PHE A 996 -1.58 -19.65 26.01
N ASN A 997 -1.18 -20.21 27.16
CA ASN A 997 -1.29 -19.53 28.47
C ASN A 997 -0.17 -18.50 28.67
N PHE A 998 -0.52 -17.22 28.83
CA PHE A 998 0.39 -16.16 29.24
C PHE A 998 -0.29 -15.11 30.12
N LEU A 999 0.53 -14.35 30.85
CA LEU A 999 0.13 -13.28 31.78
C LEU A 999 -0.96 -12.35 31.19
N PRO A 1000 -1.85 -11.76 32.02
CA PRO A 1000 -3.01 -10.97 31.58
C PRO A 1000 -2.73 -9.86 30.56
N GLN A 1001 -1.50 -9.33 30.52
CA GLN A 1001 -1.07 -8.25 29.61
C GLN A 1001 -0.68 -8.75 28.21
N VAL A 1002 -0.38 -10.05 28.05
CA VAL A 1002 0.01 -10.67 26.78
C VAL A 1002 -1.21 -11.27 26.06
N ILE A 1003 -2.31 -11.51 26.78
CA ILE A 1003 -3.61 -11.96 26.22
C ILE A 1003 -4.06 -11.03 25.08
N LEU A 1004 -3.83 -9.71 25.19
CA LEU A 1004 -4.21 -8.74 24.16
C LEU A 1004 -3.36 -8.83 22.88
N ILE A 1005 -2.05 -9.12 23.00
CA ILE A 1005 -1.17 -9.40 21.85
C ILE A 1005 -1.61 -10.67 21.14
N PHE A 1006 -2.04 -11.69 21.89
CA PHE A 1006 -2.54 -12.92 21.30
C PHE A 1006 -3.92 -12.72 20.67
N ILE A 1007 -4.87 -12.01 21.31
CA ILE A 1007 -6.14 -11.55 20.70
C ILE A 1007 -5.87 -10.87 19.34
N LEU A 1008 -4.87 -9.98 19.30
CA LEU A 1008 -4.42 -9.35 18.07
C LEU A 1008 -3.86 -10.35 17.05
N LEU A 1009 -3.12 -11.38 17.49
CA LEU A 1009 -2.64 -12.48 16.62
C LEU A 1009 -3.80 -13.28 16.01
N TYR A 1010 -4.88 -13.57 16.75
CA TYR A 1010 -6.06 -14.27 16.19
C TYR A 1010 -6.81 -13.37 15.21
N ILE A 1011 -7.05 -12.11 15.58
CA ILE A 1011 -7.71 -11.12 14.72
C ILE A 1011 -6.89 -10.96 13.43
N VAL A 1012 -5.57 -10.82 13.54
CA VAL A 1012 -4.67 -10.64 12.39
C VAL A 1012 -4.57 -11.92 11.56
N PHE A 1013 -4.63 -13.13 12.16
CA PHE A 1013 -4.69 -14.40 11.43
C PHE A 1013 -5.98 -14.52 10.61
N PHE A 1014 -7.15 -14.36 11.23
CA PHE A 1014 -8.43 -14.46 10.52
C PHE A 1014 -8.65 -13.30 9.54
N PHE A 1015 -8.11 -12.12 9.83
CA PHE A 1015 -8.10 -11.01 8.88
C PHE A 1015 -7.17 -11.28 7.69
N MET A 1016 -5.98 -11.86 7.90
CA MET A 1016 -5.13 -12.35 6.81
C MET A 1016 -5.87 -13.37 5.95
N MET A 1017 -6.51 -14.36 6.57
CA MET A 1017 -7.30 -15.36 5.87
C MET A 1017 -8.41 -14.71 5.04
N PHE A 1018 -9.16 -13.77 5.62
CA PHE A 1018 -10.17 -13.02 4.88
C PHE A 1018 -9.58 -12.25 3.69
N VAL A 1019 -8.43 -11.58 3.87
CA VAL A 1019 -7.73 -10.83 2.81
C VAL A 1019 -7.25 -11.73 1.67
N LEU A 1020 -6.66 -12.89 1.97
CA LEU A 1020 -6.30 -13.91 0.98
C LEU A 1020 -7.54 -14.41 0.22
N GLY A 1021 -8.65 -14.57 0.95
CA GLY A 1021 -9.96 -14.87 0.36
C GLY A 1021 -10.40 -13.81 -0.65
N VAL A 1022 -10.35 -12.54 -0.27
CA VAL A 1022 -10.74 -11.42 -1.15
C VAL A 1022 -9.86 -11.40 -2.42
N GLY A 1023 -8.55 -11.60 -2.30
CA GLY A 1023 -7.62 -11.63 -3.44
C GLY A 1023 -8.05 -12.61 -4.54
N SER A 1024 -8.23 -13.88 -4.19
CA SER A 1024 -8.65 -14.90 -5.15
C SER A 1024 -10.07 -14.66 -5.66
N ALA A 1025 -11.02 -14.31 -4.80
CA ALA A 1025 -12.43 -14.09 -5.19
C ALA A 1025 -12.59 -12.94 -6.19
N VAL A 1026 -11.82 -11.87 -6.03
CA VAL A 1026 -11.78 -10.72 -6.94
C VAL A 1026 -11.29 -11.14 -8.33
N GLY A 1027 -10.29 -12.02 -8.43
CA GLY A 1027 -9.80 -12.53 -9.72
C GLY A 1027 -10.77 -13.42 -10.45
N MET A 1028 -11.43 -14.34 -9.73
CA MET A 1028 -12.48 -15.19 -10.29
C MET A 1028 -13.65 -14.33 -10.81
N THR A 1029 -14.11 -13.39 -9.99
CA THR A 1029 -15.25 -12.53 -10.33
C THR A 1029 -14.92 -11.57 -11.48
N THR A 1030 -13.66 -11.10 -11.59
CA THR A 1030 -13.23 -10.29 -12.74
C THR A 1030 -13.33 -11.09 -14.04
N GLY A 1031 -12.93 -12.36 -14.03
CA GLY A 1031 -13.10 -13.26 -15.18
C GLY A 1031 -14.54 -13.29 -15.69
N ILE A 1032 -15.49 -13.47 -14.76
CA ILE A 1032 -16.92 -13.48 -15.06
C ILE A 1032 -17.39 -12.12 -15.62
N ILE A 1033 -17.02 -11.02 -14.97
CA ILE A 1033 -17.43 -9.67 -15.38
C ILE A 1033 -16.91 -9.33 -16.77
N THR A 1034 -15.66 -9.68 -17.10
CA THR A 1034 -15.08 -9.37 -18.42
C THR A 1034 -15.77 -10.14 -19.53
N VAL A 1035 -16.12 -11.42 -19.31
CA VAL A 1035 -16.90 -12.21 -20.29
C VAL A 1035 -18.27 -11.56 -20.54
N ILE A 1036 -18.98 -11.14 -19.48
CA ILE A 1036 -20.29 -10.48 -19.62
C ILE A 1036 -20.17 -9.13 -20.32
N ASN A 1037 -19.14 -8.34 -19.98
CA ASN A 1037 -18.90 -7.03 -20.57
C ASN A 1037 -18.58 -7.10 -22.07
N GLU A 1038 -17.94 -8.18 -22.54
CA GLU A 1038 -17.69 -8.40 -23.96
C GLU A 1038 -18.95 -8.76 -24.75
N GLN A 1039 -19.92 -9.46 -24.14
CA GLN A 1039 -21.21 -9.77 -24.75
C GLN A 1039 -22.15 -8.56 -24.76
N PHE A 1040 -22.07 -7.70 -23.73
CA PHE A 1040 -22.92 -6.52 -23.56
C PHE A 1040 -22.08 -5.23 -23.47
N PRO A 1041 -21.42 -4.82 -24.57
CA PRO A 1041 -20.45 -3.73 -24.56
C PRO A 1041 -21.06 -2.36 -24.24
N ASN A 1042 -22.38 -2.20 -24.32
CA ASN A 1042 -23.06 -0.93 -24.05
C ASN A 1042 -23.19 -0.62 -22.55
N LEU A 1043 -23.16 -1.64 -21.70
CA LEU A 1043 -23.32 -1.48 -20.25
C LEU A 1043 -22.08 -0.84 -19.61
N LYS A 1044 -22.29 -0.18 -18.46
CA LYS A 1044 -21.19 0.32 -17.60
C LYS A 1044 -20.76 -0.78 -16.64
N THR A 1045 -19.49 -0.79 -16.24
CA THR A 1045 -18.91 -1.82 -15.36
C THR A 1045 -19.71 -2.08 -14.08
N TRP A 1046 -20.14 -1.02 -13.38
CA TRP A 1046 -20.93 -1.17 -12.15
C TRP A 1046 -22.30 -1.84 -12.37
N GLN A 1047 -22.91 -1.64 -13.54
CA GLN A 1047 -24.19 -2.27 -13.93
C GLN A 1047 -24.05 -3.78 -14.13
N ILE A 1048 -22.83 -4.26 -14.32
CA ILE A 1048 -22.50 -5.69 -14.43
C ILE A 1048 -22.06 -6.24 -13.07
N VAL A 1049 -21.22 -5.50 -12.34
CA VAL A 1049 -20.67 -5.94 -11.05
C VAL A 1049 -21.79 -6.16 -10.02
N VAL A 1050 -22.74 -5.22 -9.89
CA VAL A 1050 -23.81 -5.30 -8.88
C VAL A 1050 -24.67 -6.56 -9.07
N PRO A 1051 -25.26 -6.84 -10.25
CA PRO A 1051 -26.03 -8.07 -10.45
C PRO A 1051 -25.19 -9.34 -10.28
N THR A 1052 -23.92 -9.32 -10.70
CA THR A 1052 -23.03 -10.49 -10.56
C THR A 1052 -22.79 -10.83 -9.10
N CYS A 1053 -22.49 -9.83 -8.26
CA CYS A 1053 -22.31 -10.05 -6.82
C CYS A 1053 -23.62 -10.46 -6.12
N LEU A 1054 -24.77 -9.91 -6.52
CA LEU A 1054 -26.08 -10.29 -5.96
C LEU A 1054 -26.46 -11.73 -6.32
N LEU A 1055 -26.22 -12.16 -7.56
CA LEU A 1055 -26.42 -13.55 -7.97
C LEU A 1055 -25.45 -14.49 -7.25
N GLY A 1056 -24.18 -14.10 -7.13
CA GLY A 1056 -23.17 -14.84 -6.38
C GLY A 1056 -23.54 -15.02 -4.92
N PHE A 1057 -24.07 -13.97 -4.27
CA PHE A 1057 -24.59 -14.03 -2.91
C PHE A 1057 -25.78 -15.00 -2.80
N SER A 1058 -26.77 -14.87 -3.68
CA SER A 1058 -27.97 -15.74 -3.67
C SER A 1058 -27.62 -17.21 -3.84
N ILE A 1059 -26.74 -17.56 -4.78
CA ILE A 1059 -26.27 -18.94 -4.98
C ILE A 1059 -25.43 -19.40 -3.77
N GLY A 1060 -24.60 -18.52 -3.24
CA GLY A 1060 -23.74 -18.80 -2.09
C GLY A 1060 -24.49 -19.17 -0.81
N THR A 1061 -25.76 -18.76 -0.67
CA THR A 1061 -26.59 -19.09 0.51
C THR A 1061 -26.77 -20.59 0.72
N VAL A 1062 -26.67 -21.40 -0.35
CA VAL A 1062 -26.78 -22.87 -0.26
C VAL A 1062 -25.63 -23.48 0.57
N TYR A 1063 -24.43 -22.89 0.51
CA TYR A 1063 -23.24 -23.40 1.21
C TYR A 1063 -23.19 -23.04 2.70
N VAL A 1064 -24.00 -22.09 3.15
CA VAL A 1064 -24.10 -21.67 4.57
C VAL A 1064 -25.30 -22.31 5.30
N THR A 1065 -25.87 -23.36 4.71
CA THR A 1065 -26.88 -24.21 5.35
C THR A 1065 -26.22 -25.28 6.25
N PRO A 1066 -26.95 -25.89 7.20
CA PRO A 1066 -26.52 -27.05 7.97
C PRO A 1066 -25.94 -28.21 7.15
N GLY A 1067 -26.45 -28.44 5.93
CA GLY A 1067 -25.93 -29.41 4.96
C GLY A 1067 -24.92 -28.83 3.97
N GLY A 1068 -24.49 -27.58 4.16
CA GLY A 1068 -23.72 -26.79 3.20
C GLY A 1068 -22.33 -27.37 2.90
N GLN A 1069 -21.65 -27.98 3.87
CA GLN A 1069 -20.33 -28.59 3.66
C GLN A 1069 -20.38 -29.81 2.73
N PHE A 1070 -21.44 -30.61 2.79
CA PHE A 1070 -21.65 -31.72 1.86
C PHE A 1070 -21.81 -31.20 0.42
N ILE A 1071 -22.60 -30.13 0.24
CA ILE A 1071 -22.83 -29.50 -1.07
C ILE A 1071 -21.55 -28.82 -1.57
N LEU A 1072 -20.81 -28.13 -0.71
CA LEU A 1072 -19.51 -27.53 -1.04
C LEU A 1072 -18.54 -28.59 -1.55
N THR A 1073 -18.41 -29.71 -0.84
CA THR A 1073 -17.55 -30.83 -1.24
C THR A 1073 -18.01 -31.45 -2.56
N LEU A 1074 -19.32 -31.60 -2.77
CA LEU A 1074 -19.89 -32.12 -4.01
C LEU A 1074 -19.57 -31.21 -5.21
N VAL A 1075 -19.77 -29.90 -5.07
CA VAL A 1075 -19.51 -28.91 -6.14
C VAL A 1075 -18.02 -28.77 -6.39
N ASP A 1076 -17.17 -28.76 -5.36
CA ASP A 1076 -15.71 -28.69 -5.52
C ASP A 1076 -15.15 -29.93 -6.24
N TYR A 1077 -15.71 -31.11 -5.99
CA TYR A 1077 -15.25 -32.31 -6.68
C TYR A 1077 -15.72 -32.35 -8.14
N TYR A 1078 -17.05 -32.33 -8.37
CA TYR A 1078 -17.63 -32.53 -9.70
C TYR A 1078 -17.63 -31.28 -10.58
N GLY A 1079 -17.66 -30.09 -10.00
CA GLY A 1079 -17.78 -28.81 -10.72
C GLY A 1079 -16.44 -28.15 -11.04
N THR A 1080 -15.39 -28.40 -10.25
CA THR A 1080 -14.08 -27.74 -10.41
C THR A 1080 -12.94 -28.75 -10.50
N SER A 1081 -12.70 -29.56 -9.46
CA SER A 1081 -11.52 -30.43 -9.37
C SER A 1081 -11.43 -31.47 -10.48
N PHE A 1082 -12.53 -32.15 -10.81
CA PHE A 1082 -12.52 -33.16 -11.87
C PHE A 1082 -12.55 -32.52 -13.27
N VAL A 1083 -13.23 -31.37 -13.42
CA VAL A 1083 -13.38 -30.65 -14.69
C VAL A 1083 -12.05 -30.06 -15.17
N VAL A 1084 -11.22 -29.55 -14.25
CA VAL A 1084 -9.98 -28.83 -14.58
C VAL A 1084 -9.02 -29.63 -15.47
N PHE A 1085 -8.93 -30.95 -15.28
CA PHE A 1085 -8.04 -31.81 -16.08
C PHE A 1085 -8.49 -31.94 -17.54
N ILE A 1086 -9.81 -32.00 -17.75
CA ILE A 1086 -10.39 -32.05 -19.09
C ILE A 1086 -10.14 -30.72 -19.78
N LEU A 1087 -10.39 -29.61 -19.09
CA LEU A 1087 -10.15 -28.27 -19.61
C LEU A 1087 -8.67 -28.06 -19.95
N ALA A 1088 -7.76 -28.42 -19.06
CA ALA A 1088 -6.32 -28.31 -19.27
C ALA A 1088 -5.86 -29.11 -20.49
N SER A 1089 -6.37 -30.33 -20.66
CA SER A 1089 -6.01 -31.22 -21.78
C SER A 1089 -6.49 -30.65 -23.12
N PHE A 1090 -7.75 -30.19 -23.19
CA PHE A 1090 -8.30 -29.58 -24.40
C PHE A 1090 -7.70 -28.21 -24.69
N GLU A 1091 -7.36 -27.43 -23.68
CA GLU A 1091 -6.73 -26.13 -23.84
C GLU A 1091 -5.33 -26.27 -24.47
N MET A 1092 -4.50 -27.15 -23.91
CA MET A 1092 -3.16 -27.45 -24.46
C MET A 1092 -3.25 -28.00 -25.88
N THR A 1093 -4.17 -28.94 -26.11
CA THR A 1093 -4.37 -29.55 -27.44
C THR A 1093 -4.81 -28.49 -28.45
N GLY A 1094 -5.77 -27.63 -28.07
CA GLY A 1094 -6.30 -26.56 -28.91
C GLY A 1094 -5.24 -25.53 -29.31
N VAL A 1095 -4.43 -25.07 -28.35
CA VAL A 1095 -3.41 -24.04 -28.58
C VAL A 1095 -2.18 -24.61 -29.28
N ILE A 1096 -1.63 -25.73 -28.81
CA ILE A 1096 -0.30 -26.17 -29.24
C ILE A 1096 -0.37 -27.13 -30.44
N TRP A 1097 -1.36 -28.01 -30.52
CA TRP A 1097 -1.48 -28.97 -31.62
C TRP A 1097 -2.40 -28.52 -32.75
N PHE A 1098 -3.53 -27.86 -32.44
CA PHE A 1098 -4.47 -27.39 -33.47
C PHE A 1098 -4.14 -25.99 -34.01
N TYR A 1099 -4.02 -24.98 -33.15
CA TYR A 1099 -3.57 -23.65 -33.59
C TYR A 1099 -2.10 -23.69 -34.07
N GLY A 1100 -1.30 -24.52 -33.42
CA GLY A 1100 0.02 -24.95 -33.87
C GLY A 1100 1.15 -24.22 -33.14
N LEU A 1101 2.11 -25.00 -32.63
CA LEU A 1101 3.26 -24.51 -31.88
C LEU A 1101 4.00 -23.38 -32.61
N GLU A 1102 4.28 -23.53 -33.90
CA GLU A 1102 5.04 -22.52 -34.64
C GLU A 1102 4.27 -21.19 -34.78
N ASN A 1103 2.95 -21.25 -34.94
CA ASN A 1103 2.11 -20.05 -34.97
C ASN A 1103 2.12 -19.35 -33.61
N PHE A 1104 1.98 -20.11 -32.53
CA PHE A 1104 2.02 -19.59 -31.16
C PHE A 1104 3.38 -18.95 -30.81
N LEU A 1105 4.48 -19.57 -31.24
CA LEU A 1105 5.83 -19.05 -31.04
C LEU A 1105 6.07 -17.73 -31.77
N GLU A 1106 5.54 -17.59 -32.99
CA GLU A 1106 5.60 -16.34 -33.76
C GLU A 1106 4.78 -15.22 -33.14
N ASP A 1107 3.60 -15.54 -32.60
CA ASP A 1107 2.77 -14.54 -31.93
C ASP A 1107 3.48 -14.00 -30.67
N LEU A 1108 4.15 -14.89 -29.94
CA LEU A 1108 5.00 -14.51 -28.82
C LEU A 1108 6.24 -13.70 -29.26
N GLU A 1109 6.89 -14.09 -30.36
CA GLU A 1109 8.04 -13.36 -30.91
C GLU A 1109 7.63 -11.94 -31.33
N PHE A 1110 6.46 -11.78 -31.95
CA PHE A 1110 5.91 -10.49 -32.34
C PHE A 1110 5.54 -9.62 -31.12
N MET A 1111 4.99 -10.24 -30.06
CA MET A 1111 4.56 -9.54 -28.86
C MET A 1111 5.72 -9.06 -27.97
N LEU A 1112 6.74 -9.91 -27.77
CA LEU A 1112 7.82 -9.68 -26.80
C LEU A 1112 9.20 -9.46 -27.43
N ASP A 1113 9.31 -9.48 -28.75
CA ASP A 1113 10.57 -9.39 -29.50
C ASP A 1113 11.61 -10.44 -29.07
N ARG A 1114 11.14 -11.60 -28.57
CA ARG A 1114 11.97 -12.66 -27.99
C ARG A 1114 11.45 -14.04 -28.35
N LYS A 1115 12.35 -14.97 -28.67
CA LYS A 1115 12.02 -16.39 -28.84
C LYS A 1115 12.12 -17.13 -27.51
N PRO A 1116 11.17 -18.02 -27.18
CA PRO A 1116 11.23 -18.79 -25.96
C PRO A 1116 12.26 -19.92 -26.12
N SER A 1117 12.88 -20.30 -25.00
CA SER A 1117 13.90 -21.36 -24.95
C SER A 1117 13.31 -22.73 -25.29
N VAL A 1118 14.20 -23.68 -25.60
CA VAL A 1118 13.85 -25.07 -25.94
C VAL A 1118 13.02 -25.74 -24.83
N TYR A 1119 13.29 -25.40 -23.57
CA TYR A 1119 12.55 -25.90 -22.40
C TYR A 1119 11.03 -25.66 -22.53
N TRP A 1120 10.61 -24.43 -22.84
CA TRP A 1120 9.17 -24.11 -22.95
C TRP A 1120 8.51 -24.86 -24.11
N ARG A 1121 9.23 -24.97 -25.24
CA ARG A 1121 8.73 -25.65 -26.45
C ARG A 1121 8.49 -27.14 -26.21
N ILE A 1122 9.45 -27.82 -25.56
CA ILE A 1122 9.34 -29.23 -25.20
C ILE A 1122 8.24 -29.44 -24.16
N CYS A 1123 8.14 -28.55 -23.16
CA CYS A 1123 7.08 -28.65 -22.15
C CYS A 1123 5.70 -28.55 -22.80
N TRP A 1124 5.45 -27.50 -23.57
CA TRP A 1124 4.15 -27.28 -24.20
C TRP A 1124 3.76 -28.35 -25.22
N PHE A 1125 4.71 -28.84 -26.02
CA PHE A 1125 4.38 -29.77 -27.11
C PHE A 1125 4.29 -31.24 -26.68
N ILE A 1126 5.13 -31.66 -25.71
CA ILE A 1126 5.27 -33.09 -25.34
C ILE A 1126 4.95 -33.31 -23.87
N VAL A 1127 5.69 -32.67 -22.96
CA VAL A 1127 5.71 -33.06 -21.54
C VAL A 1127 4.39 -32.75 -20.85
N THR A 1128 3.90 -31.52 -20.96
CA THR A 1128 2.67 -31.06 -20.30
C THR A 1128 1.45 -31.84 -20.82
N PRO A 1129 1.22 -31.98 -22.14
CA PRO A 1129 0.10 -32.79 -22.65
C PRO A 1129 0.18 -34.26 -22.23
N PHE A 1130 1.36 -34.87 -22.29
CA PHE A 1130 1.54 -36.28 -21.93
C PHE A 1130 1.23 -36.53 -20.44
N ILE A 1131 1.74 -35.68 -19.55
CA ILE A 1131 1.47 -35.78 -18.11
C ILE A 1131 -0.03 -35.58 -17.84
N LEU A 1132 -0.66 -34.56 -18.44
CA LEU A 1132 -2.08 -34.29 -18.25
C LEU A 1132 -2.98 -35.44 -18.72
N ILE A 1133 -2.72 -36.00 -19.90
CA ILE A 1133 -3.47 -37.15 -20.42
C ILE A 1133 -3.27 -38.39 -19.53
N THR A 1134 -2.03 -38.64 -19.09
CA THR A 1134 -1.72 -39.77 -18.20
C THR A 1134 -2.47 -39.66 -16.88
N ILE A 1135 -2.46 -38.47 -16.28
CA ILE A 1135 -3.17 -38.18 -15.03
C ILE A 1135 -4.68 -38.30 -15.24
N PHE A 1136 -5.21 -37.79 -16.35
CA PHE A 1136 -6.63 -37.90 -16.67
C PHE A 1136 -7.09 -39.37 -16.78
N ILE A 1137 -6.35 -40.19 -17.53
CA ILE A 1137 -6.62 -41.63 -17.66
C ILE A 1137 -6.55 -42.32 -16.29
N TYR A 1138 -5.52 -42.01 -15.50
CA TYR A 1138 -5.37 -42.55 -14.15
C TYR A 1138 -6.55 -42.18 -13.25
N THR A 1139 -6.98 -40.92 -13.29
CA THR A 1139 -8.10 -40.42 -12.47
C THR A 1139 -9.42 -41.12 -12.81
N ILE A 1140 -9.66 -41.39 -14.11
CA ILE A 1140 -10.82 -42.18 -14.54
C ILE A 1140 -10.69 -43.62 -14.06
N ALA A 1141 -9.50 -44.22 -14.17
CA ALA A 1141 -9.26 -45.62 -13.80
C ALA A 1141 -9.40 -45.86 -12.29
N THR A 1142 -9.09 -44.87 -11.45
CA THR A 1142 -9.15 -44.97 -9.98
C THR A 1142 -10.30 -44.18 -9.37
N LEU A 1143 -11.35 -43.89 -10.15
CA LEU A 1143 -12.47 -43.06 -9.69
C LEU A 1143 -13.26 -43.78 -8.58
N THR A 1144 -13.11 -43.33 -7.34
CA THR A 1144 -13.89 -43.81 -6.20
C THR A 1144 -15.08 -42.88 -5.92
N PRO A 1145 -16.21 -43.41 -5.39
CA PRO A 1145 -17.33 -42.57 -4.98
C PRO A 1145 -16.88 -41.57 -3.91
N LEU A 1146 -17.29 -40.32 -4.07
CA LEU A 1146 -16.97 -39.23 -3.15
C LEU A 1146 -17.57 -39.51 -1.75
N THR A 1147 -16.75 -39.35 -0.72
CA THR A 1147 -17.15 -39.49 0.69
C THR A 1147 -16.87 -38.20 1.45
N TYR A 1148 -17.70 -37.86 2.43
CA TYR A 1148 -17.47 -36.75 3.35
C TYR A 1148 -17.52 -37.27 4.78
N GLY A 1149 -16.53 -36.95 5.62
CA GLY A 1149 -16.49 -37.42 7.02
C GLY A 1149 -16.48 -38.95 7.20
N GLY A 1150 -16.16 -39.72 6.16
CA GLY A 1150 -16.21 -41.19 6.16
C GLY A 1150 -17.59 -41.79 5.86
N THR A 1151 -18.62 -40.96 5.64
CA THR A 1151 -19.95 -41.42 5.19
C THR A 1151 -20.09 -41.30 3.66
N LEU A 1152 -20.76 -42.29 3.07
CA LEU A 1152 -21.05 -42.31 1.63
C LEU A 1152 -22.18 -41.32 1.32
N LEU A 1153 -21.98 -40.49 0.30
CA LEU A 1153 -23.04 -39.62 -0.20
C LEU A 1153 -24.15 -40.47 -0.86
N PRO A 1154 -25.42 -40.05 -0.75
CA PRO A 1154 -26.52 -40.79 -1.34
C PRO A 1154 -26.51 -40.72 -2.87
N GLY A 1155 -27.10 -41.72 -3.52
CA GLY A 1155 -27.11 -41.83 -4.99
C GLY A 1155 -27.68 -40.62 -5.72
N TYR A 1156 -28.68 -39.93 -5.15
CA TYR A 1156 -29.21 -38.70 -5.74
C TYR A 1156 -28.20 -37.54 -5.72
N ALA A 1157 -27.35 -37.45 -4.69
CA ALA A 1157 -26.30 -36.43 -4.62
C ALA A 1157 -25.24 -36.68 -5.69
N HIS A 1158 -24.87 -37.94 -5.92
CA HIS A 1158 -24.00 -38.31 -7.04
C HIS A 1158 -24.64 -37.99 -8.41
N ALA A 1159 -25.94 -38.24 -8.59
CA ALA A 1159 -26.64 -37.88 -9.82
C ALA A 1159 -26.62 -36.37 -10.08
N ILE A 1160 -26.81 -35.55 -9.05
CA ILE A 1160 -26.67 -34.09 -9.14
C ILE A 1160 -25.23 -33.70 -9.49
N GLY A 1161 -24.23 -34.29 -8.83
CA GLY A 1161 -22.81 -34.06 -9.12
C GLY A 1161 -22.46 -34.36 -10.58
N TRP A 1162 -22.86 -35.52 -11.10
CA TRP A 1162 -22.67 -35.87 -12.51
C TRP A 1162 -23.44 -34.96 -13.48
N THR A 1163 -24.59 -34.41 -13.07
CA THR A 1163 -25.33 -33.42 -13.86
C THR A 1163 -24.56 -32.11 -13.94
N ILE A 1164 -24.02 -31.61 -12.83
CA ILE A 1164 -23.17 -30.41 -12.79
C ILE A 1164 -21.94 -30.59 -13.69
N PHE A 1165 -21.26 -31.72 -13.55
CA PHE A 1165 -20.14 -32.10 -14.41
C PHE A 1165 -20.53 -32.10 -15.89
N GLY A 1166 -21.67 -32.72 -16.22
CA GLY A 1166 -22.21 -32.78 -17.57
C GLY A 1166 -22.48 -31.40 -18.17
N ILE A 1167 -23.06 -30.46 -17.41
CA ILE A 1167 -23.33 -29.09 -17.87
C ILE A 1167 -22.04 -28.35 -18.25
N GLY A 1168 -20.97 -28.53 -17.47
CA GLY A 1168 -19.66 -27.94 -17.77
C GLY A 1168 -19.02 -28.55 -19.02
N ILE A 1169 -18.93 -29.88 -19.09
CA ILE A 1169 -18.18 -30.57 -20.15
C ILE A 1169 -18.93 -30.61 -21.48
N VAL A 1170 -20.26 -30.66 -21.49
CA VAL A 1170 -21.06 -30.71 -22.73
C VAL A 1170 -20.85 -29.49 -23.63
N GLN A 1171 -20.38 -28.37 -23.07
CA GLN A 1171 -20.04 -27.16 -23.84
C GLN A 1171 -19.00 -27.45 -24.92
N ILE A 1172 -18.02 -28.31 -24.65
CA ILE A 1172 -16.94 -28.64 -25.60
C ILE A 1172 -17.50 -29.30 -26.88
N PRO A 1173 -18.18 -30.46 -26.83
CA PRO A 1173 -18.74 -31.09 -28.02
C PRO A 1173 -19.88 -30.27 -28.66
N LEU A 1174 -20.68 -29.55 -27.86
CA LEU A 1174 -21.78 -28.73 -28.38
C LEU A 1174 -21.26 -27.61 -29.29
N TRP A 1175 -20.27 -26.84 -28.83
CA TRP A 1175 -19.70 -25.74 -29.61
C TRP A 1175 -18.87 -26.24 -30.80
N MET A 1176 -18.20 -27.39 -30.67
CA MET A 1176 -17.54 -28.05 -31.78
C MET A 1176 -18.54 -28.41 -32.90
N LEU A 1177 -19.70 -28.97 -32.53
CA LEU A 1177 -20.76 -29.30 -33.48
C LEU A 1177 -21.37 -28.04 -34.13
N ILE A 1178 -21.59 -26.97 -33.36
CA ILE A 1178 -22.06 -25.68 -33.89
C ILE A 1178 -21.06 -25.09 -34.89
N ALA A 1179 -19.76 -25.15 -34.61
CA ALA A 1179 -18.72 -24.67 -35.51
C ALA A 1179 -18.67 -25.47 -36.82
N MET A 1180 -18.90 -26.78 -36.75
CA MET A 1180 -19.04 -27.64 -37.94
C MET A 1180 -20.31 -27.31 -38.72
N LEU A 1181 -21.47 -27.16 -38.06
CA LEU A 1181 -22.74 -26.85 -38.70
C LEU A 1181 -22.75 -25.49 -39.41
N LYS A 1182 -22.05 -24.47 -38.88
CA LYS A 1182 -21.86 -23.19 -39.58
C LYS A 1182 -21.16 -23.34 -40.93
N ASN A 1183 -20.30 -24.35 -41.06
CA ASN A 1183 -19.52 -24.64 -42.26
C ASN A 1183 -20.11 -25.78 -43.11
N ARG A 1184 -21.36 -26.20 -42.87
CA ARG A 1184 -22.01 -27.37 -43.52
C ARG A 1184 -22.08 -27.32 -45.06
N LYS A 1185 -21.87 -26.13 -45.65
CA LYS A 1185 -21.88 -25.94 -47.11
C LYS A 1185 -20.62 -26.49 -47.78
N LEU A 1186 -19.57 -26.80 -47.01
CA LEU A 1186 -18.30 -27.33 -47.50
C LEU A 1186 -18.27 -28.88 -47.42
N PRO A 1187 -17.48 -29.56 -48.26
CA PRO A 1187 -17.19 -30.99 -48.12
C PRO A 1187 -16.65 -31.32 -46.72
N PHE A 1188 -16.95 -32.51 -46.19
CA PHE A 1188 -16.67 -32.88 -44.79
C PHE A 1188 -15.23 -32.56 -44.32
N ILE A 1189 -14.21 -32.87 -45.14
CA ILE A 1189 -12.81 -32.59 -44.82
C ILE A 1189 -12.50 -31.09 -44.78
N GLN A 1190 -13.08 -30.31 -45.70
CA GLN A 1190 -12.91 -28.86 -45.73
C GLN A 1190 -13.71 -28.17 -44.63
N MET A 1191 -14.90 -28.69 -44.31
CA MET A 1191 -15.71 -28.28 -43.17
C MET A 1191 -14.92 -28.45 -41.86
N LEU A 1192 -14.29 -29.61 -41.65
CA LEU A 1192 -13.46 -29.88 -40.48
C LEU A 1192 -12.27 -28.91 -40.43
N LYS A 1193 -11.50 -28.79 -41.53
CA LYS A 1193 -10.35 -27.86 -41.58
C LYS A 1193 -10.74 -26.41 -41.29
N ARG A 1194 -11.87 -25.93 -41.81
CA ARG A 1194 -12.32 -24.55 -41.58
C ARG A 1194 -12.84 -24.33 -40.16
N ALA A 1195 -13.41 -25.35 -39.52
CA ALA A 1195 -13.90 -25.26 -38.15
C ALA A 1195 -12.77 -25.14 -37.09
N PHE A 1196 -11.58 -25.68 -37.38
CA PHE A 1196 -10.39 -25.56 -36.52
C PHE A 1196 -9.45 -24.42 -36.94
N ALA A 1197 -9.69 -23.77 -38.08
CA ALA A 1197 -8.89 -22.63 -38.52
C ALA A 1197 -9.30 -21.35 -37.77
N PRO A 1198 -8.34 -20.44 -37.49
CA PRO A 1198 -8.64 -19.16 -36.84
C PRO A 1198 -9.62 -18.33 -37.67
N VAL A 1199 -10.55 -17.64 -36.99
CA VAL A 1199 -11.43 -16.66 -37.64
C VAL A 1199 -10.67 -15.39 -38.00
N ASN A 1200 -11.15 -14.64 -38.99
CA ASN A 1200 -10.53 -13.40 -39.47
C ASN A 1200 -10.37 -12.33 -38.36
N GLU A 1201 -11.17 -12.43 -37.30
CA GLU A 1201 -11.13 -11.54 -36.14
C GLU A 1201 -10.05 -11.89 -35.09
N TRP A 1202 -9.37 -13.03 -35.24
CA TRP A 1202 -8.24 -13.41 -34.38
C TRP A 1202 -7.03 -12.51 -34.62
N GLY A 1203 -6.27 -12.24 -33.56
CA GLY A 1203 -5.07 -11.41 -33.56
C GLY A 1203 -5.16 -10.23 -32.59
N PRO A 1204 -4.13 -9.36 -32.55
CA PRO A 1204 -4.04 -8.22 -31.65
C PRO A 1204 -5.30 -7.37 -31.69
N ARG A 1205 -5.73 -6.83 -30.55
CA ARG A 1205 -6.96 -6.05 -30.47
C ARG A 1205 -6.86 -4.70 -31.19
N GLU A 1206 -5.70 -4.05 -31.10
CA GLU A 1206 -5.48 -2.75 -31.75
C GLU A 1206 -5.36 -2.92 -33.27
N VAL A 1207 -6.11 -2.11 -34.03
CA VAL A 1207 -6.25 -2.26 -35.49
C VAL A 1207 -4.90 -2.15 -36.20
N GLN A 1208 -4.04 -1.22 -35.77
CA GLN A 1208 -2.72 -1.04 -36.37
C GLN A 1208 -1.81 -2.24 -36.10
N GLN A 1209 -1.71 -2.68 -34.84
CA GLN A 1209 -0.93 -3.86 -34.45
C GLN A 1209 -1.41 -5.12 -35.18
N ARG A 1210 -2.72 -5.26 -35.39
CA ARG A 1210 -3.30 -6.38 -36.14
C ARG A 1210 -2.88 -6.39 -37.61
N LYS A 1211 -2.78 -5.21 -38.25
CA LYS A 1211 -2.27 -5.10 -39.63
C LYS A 1211 -0.80 -5.52 -39.71
N ASP A 1212 0.03 -4.97 -38.81
CA ASP A 1212 1.46 -5.26 -38.77
C ASP A 1212 1.72 -6.75 -38.48
N TRP A 1213 0.95 -7.35 -37.56
CA TRP A 1213 1.00 -8.78 -37.28
C TRP A 1213 0.63 -9.64 -38.49
N ARG A 1214 -0.40 -9.26 -39.28
CA ARG A 1214 -0.76 -10.01 -40.50
C ARG A 1214 0.36 -9.99 -41.53
N ILE A 1215 1.00 -8.83 -41.74
CA ILE A 1215 2.16 -8.70 -42.63
C ILE A 1215 3.29 -9.61 -42.15
N PHE A 1216 3.60 -9.57 -40.84
CA PHE A 1216 4.59 -10.45 -40.23
C PHE A 1216 4.28 -11.94 -40.44
N LYS A 1217 3.02 -12.36 -40.30
CA LYS A 1217 2.60 -13.75 -40.54
C LYS A 1217 2.69 -14.15 -42.02
N GLU A 1218 2.36 -13.26 -42.95
CA GLU A 1218 2.48 -13.51 -44.39
C GLU A 1218 3.94 -13.67 -44.84
N GLU A 1219 4.87 -12.89 -44.28
CA GLU A 1219 6.31 -13.07 -44.48
C GLU A 1219 6.79 -14.43 -43.98
N ARG A 1220 6.41 -14.80 -42.75
CA ARG A 1220 6.76 -16.11 -42.17
C ARG A 1220 6.15 -17.28 -42.94
N ALA A 1221 4.92 -17.14 -43.43
CA ALA A 1221 4.27 -18.15 -44.25
C ALA A 1221 5.03 -18.42 -45.56
N ARG A 1222 5.49 -17.35 -46.25
CA ARG A 1222 6.33 -17.47 -47.46
C ARG A 1222 7.65 -18.18 -47.17
N ASP A 1223 8.25 -17.98 -46.00
CA ASP A 1223 9.47 -18.69 -45.60
C ASP A 1223 9.23 -20.17 -45.28
N ARG A 1224 8.02 -20.52 -44.80
CA ARG A 1224 7.64 -21.92 -44.56
C ARG A 1224 7.43 -22.69 -45.86
N GLU A 1225 6.84 -22.06 -46.88
CA GLU A 1225 6.64 -22.68 -48.20
C GLU A 1225 7.96 -23.09 -48.88
N LYS A 1226 9.06 -22.40 -48.55
CA LYS A 1226 10.41 -22.74 -49.05
C LYS A 1226 11.02 -23.99 -48.42
N ARG A 1227 10.43 -24.56 -47.36
CA ARG A 1227 10.99 -25.71 -46.62
C ARG A 1227 10.71 -27.02 -47.37
N ILE A 1228 11.77 -27.69 -47.82
CA ILE A 1228 11.68 -28.97 -48.58
C ILE A 1228 11.69 -30.20 -47.65
N GLN A 1229 12.09 -30.02 -46.39
CA GLN A 1229 12.23 -31.11 -45.41
C GLN A 1229 10.86 -31.71 -45.03
N PRO A 1230 10.79 -33.00 -44.67
CA PRO A 1230 9.54 -33.62 -44.24
C PRO A 1230 9.05 -33.06 -42.89
N ILE A 1231 7.73 -33.03 -42.68
CA ILE A 1231 7.04 -32.34 -41.56
C ILE A 1231 7.63 -32.68 -40.18
N TRP A 1232 7.94 -33.95 -39.92
CA TRP A 1232 8.53 -34.38 -38.64
C TRP A 1232 9.92 -33.77 -38.36
N LYS A 1233 10.77 -33.62 -39.38
CA LYS A 1233 12.04 -32.89 -39.25
C LYS A 1233 11.81 -31.39 -39.02
N GLN A 1234 10.80 -30.82 -39.67
CA GLN A 1234 10.45 -29.41 -39.45
C GLN A 1234 10.00 -29.17 -37.99
N ILE A 1235 9.12 -30.03 -37.46
CA ILE A 1235 8.68 -29.98 -36.05
C ILE A 1235 9.88 -30.12 -35.12
N LEU A 1236 10.81 -31.04 -35.40
CA LEU A 1236 12.02 -31.21 -34.60
C LEU A 1236 12.90 -29.96 -34.60
N TYR A 1237 13.09 -29.30 -35.75
CA TYR A 1237 13.83 -28.05 -35.84
C TYR A 1237 13.14 -26.90 -35.07
N VAL A 1238 11.81 -26.82 -35.12
CA VAL A 1238 11.05 -25.85 -34.33
C VAL A 1238 11.21 -26.11 -32.83
N LEU A 1239 11.15 -27.37 -32.40
CA LEU A 1239 11.34 -27.75 -30.99
C LEU A 1239 12.75 -27.43 -30.48
N LEU A 1240 13.78 -27.78 -31.25
CA LEU A 1240 15.19 -27.58 -30.87
C LEU A 1240 15.71 -26.16 -31.20
N ASN A 1241 14.87 -25.28 -31.75
CA ASN A 1241 15.24 -23.94 -32.19
C ASN A 1241 16.42 -23.93 -33.20
N MET A 1242 16.49 -24.95 -34.05
CA MET A 1242 17.50 -25.07 -35.10
C MET A 1242 17.02 -24.37 -36.37
N LYS A 1243 17.94 -23.75 -37.12
CA LYS A 1243 17.61 -23.20 -38.44
C LYS A 1243 17.34 -24.36 -39.41
N PRO A 1244 16.23 -24.34 -40.16
CA PRO A 1244 16.03 -25.31 -41.23
C PRO A 1244 17.16 -25.14 -42.26
N ILE A 1245 17.81 -26.25 -42.61
CA ILE A 1245 18.82 -26.36 -43.67
C ILE A 1245 18.12 -26.58 -45.00
#